data_AF-A0AB39KB05-F1
#
_entry.id   AF-A0AB39KB05-F1
#
_cell.length_a   1.000
_cell.length_b   1.000
_cell.length_c   1.000
_cell.angle_alpha   90.00
_cell.angle_beta   90.00
_cell.angle_gamma   90.00
#
_symmetry.space_group_name_H-M   'P 1'
#
loop_
_entity.id
_entity.type
_entity.pdbx_description
1 polymer ?
#
loop_
_entity_poly.entity_id
_entity_poly.type
_entity_poly.pdbx_seq_one_letter_code
_entity_poly.pdbx_strand_id
1 'polypeptide(L)'
;MLFNIFSVLEKIGLNAQKRAIHVQFSNELLNNQVFLQRIEGQHQLNGGLMAELICLSTNSQIALKQFIGVQVAVDQVTDSGQLFRTTGIVTEASYGQSDGALTLYKLTLEDATNLWHKRRNSRVFMNKSIVEITEVLFKEWQEKSPLFAASLSLDLGGLGQNYDIRPFTMQHNESDYDFLTRLWRSEGISWLIDESELFVPHFTAPIQAQKLRLIDDNSQYQALERRSIRYHRSSATEYQDSITGFVAVRSLQPTAVHVQRWQPDALAQEEGNGSVVTTHTHSDNFDSATLSLEQAWHVSPAWMQDLKGEDQATASGSGQLEKLNQHFTDMHASRAKYFKAYSSVRDSQVGYWFNLREHPEIDQHEGADQEFLIIAKNFYNQNNLPKDLHQQVSQLLTQSRWDQHGYDDIERQGNELTLIRRQIKTAPEYNPEQHRPIAYPQRAKVVGPKGETIHVDEWGRIKVRFLFTRSDDHGHDGGAGSNDNDTDSAWVDVLTPWAGEGYGARFLPRIGEVVVIDFFDGNIDRPFVTGRIHEAQRSPTKFDVKGQLPATKKLSGIRSQEINGSGFNQLRFDDTTGQISTQLQSSHAATQLNLGNLSHPKEQETSQGRGEGFELRTDAWGAVRAGKGMLISTYAQEQAIADHLEAAQAQSLLSQGYESMKMLSEVAAKQQTDALNVINRLPKFIQSLELKTTGQALDSTVNLFKEGINNDPIHALKSCGGFIQDIGALGGNTKGVVDEFNAFFTDAKDAVENLKAFIENVEEHGADIVKGKLASIKDRIHKNPFESIQEVGKVLANVETKDFDMMSVCGTFSKGSKLEISPSKALSSLQGFMEGYTQGLESSSDTKQQEQGKIFRQALMLLASPNGIALTTPENIILQASQDIAESASGSINLSAQKNIIGHAQDKISLFAAQKGLRAYAAKGKLELQAQDDAIEAIAKKVIKLISTEDKIELTSPKEIVLTAGGSQLKINANGVFSTTGGKFESKAGQHLFTSGAKVSYEVPQLPSTMMYSNKLDVYDLFWDFDLSRLSYVAKFKNGRVSTGSLDENGRTARISSDSSEPAEVFVDTNTDWVVEIEEEVSQVESQNQDIK
;
A
#
# COMPACT_ATOMS: atom_id res chain seq x y z
N MET A 1 42.64 -17.42 83.61
CA MET A 1 41.42 -17.65 84.41
C MET A 1 40.26 -17.77 83.43
N LEU A 2 39.19 -18.50 83.76
CA LEU A 2 37.96 -18.45 82.96
C LEU A 2 37.20 -17.16 83.30
N PHE A 3 36.95 -16.31 82.31
CA PHE A 3 36.17 -15.08 82.47
C PHE A 3 34.68 -15.40 82.59
N ASN A 4 34.25 -15.87 83.77
CA ASN A 4 32.85 -16.18 84.05
C ASN A 4 32.24 -15.04 84.88
N ILE A 5 31.38 -14.22 84.26
CA ILE A 5 30.75 -13.07 84.93
C ILE A 5 29.74 -13.51 86.00
N PHE A 6 29.00 -14.61 85.80
CA PHE A 6 28.05 -15.12 86.79
C PHE A 6 28.74 -15.51 88.10
N SER A 7 29.98 -16.03 88.06
CA SER A 7 30.77 -16.36 89.25
C SER A 7 31.18 -15.14 90.10
N VAL A 8 31.05 -13.93 89.55
CA VAL A 8 31.17 -12.66 90.28
C VAL A 8 29.80 -12.22 90.79
N LEU A 9 28.77 -12.28 89.94
CA LEU A 9 27.40 -11.90 90.27
C LEU A 9 26.79 -12.75 91.40
N GLU A 10 27.11 -14.04 91.48
CA GLU A 10 26.68 -14.93 92.56
C GLU A 10 27.31 -14.58 93.91
N LYS A 11 28.58 -14.13 93.92
CA LYS A 11 29.27 -13.71 95.16
C LYS A 11 28.68 -12.42 95.75
N ILE A 12 28.11 -11.56 94.91
CA ILE A 12 27.35 -10.37 95.34
C ILE A 12 25.84 -10.66 95.47
N GLY A 13 25.44 -11.94 95.43
CA GLY A 13 24.09 -12.39 95.76
C GLY A 13 23.07 -12.39 94.61
N LEU A 14 23.47 -12.07 93.38
CA LEU A 14 22.64 -12.06 92.16
C LEU A 14 22.73 -13.40 91.40
N ASN A 15 22.26 -14.46 92.05
CA ASN A 15 22.12 -15.79 91.44
C ASN A 15 21.03 -15.80 90.34
N ALA A 16 20.89 -16.92 89.62
CA ALA A 16 19.93 -17.04 88.53
C ALA A 16 18.46 -16.76 88.95
N GLN A 17 18.06 -17.18 90.16
CA GLN A 17 16.69 -17.02 90.68
C GLN A 17 16.31 -15.58 91.06
N LYS A 18 17.24 -14.63 91.04
CA LYS A 18 17.02 -13.21 91.41
C LYS A 18 17.15 -12.25 90.23
N ARG A 19 17.22 -12.77 89.02
CA ARG A 19 17.27 -11.99 87.78
C ARG A 19 15.86 -11.81 87.25
N ALA A 20 15.57 -10.63 86.71
CA ALA A 20 14.31 -10.32 86.04
C ALA A 20 14.37 -10.69 84.54
N ILE A 21 15.57 -10.62 83.95
CA ILE A 21 15.85 -11.00 82.56
C ILE A 21 17.09 -11.89 82.46
N HIS A 22 17.03 -12.86 81.56
CA HIS A 22 18.10 -13.79 81.21
C HIS A 22 18.43 -13.64 79.72
N VAL A 23 19.61 -14.11 79.30
CA VAL A 23 20.04 -14.11 77.90
C VAL A 23 20.73 -15.42 77.56
N GLN A 24 20.46 -15.94 76.37
CA GLN A 24 21.07 -17.12 75.79
C GLN A 24 21.46 -16.82 74.34
N PHE A 25 22.75 -16.91 74.03
CA PHE A 25 23.34 -16.79 72.71
C PHE A 25 23.53 -18.18 72.09
N SER A 26 23.36 -18.32 70.77
CA SER A 26 23.74 -19.57 70.06
C SER A 26 25.26 -19.76 69.97
N ASN A 27 26.05 -18.70 70.18
CA ASN A 27 27.49 -18.78 70.42
C ASN A 27 27.75 -19.08 71.92
N GLU A 28 27.97 -20.36 72.25
CA GLU A 28 28.14 -20.86 73.63
C GLU A 28 29.24 -20.14 74.44
N LEU A 29 30.27 -19.61 73.78
CA LEU A 29 31.35 -18.87 74.43
C LEU A 29 30.86 -17.58 75.08
N LEU A 30 29.84 -16.92 74.51
CA LEU A 30 29.27 -15.69 75.06
C LEU A 30 28.45 -15.96 76.32
N ASN A 31 27.74 -17.09 76.40
CA ASN A 31 26.85 -17.44 77.51
C ASN A 31 27.51 -17.38 78.89
N ASN A 32 28.80 -17.70 78.99
CA ASN A 32 29.54 -17.62 80.25
C ASN A 32 30.19 -16.24 80.52
N GLN A 33 30.39 -15.44 79.48
CA GLN A 33 31.15 -14.18 79.52
C GLN A 33 30.26 -12.94 79.59
N VAL A 34 29.00 -13.03 79.17
CA VAL A 34 28.12 -11.89 78.90
C VAL A 34 26.86 -11.97 79.76
N PHE A 35 26.53 -10.87 80.45
CA PHE A 35 25.31 -10.73 81.26
C PHE A 35 24.44 -9.60 80.69
N LEU A 36 23.17 -9.88 80.42
CA LEU A 36 22.21 -8.85 80.00
C LEU A 36 21.76 -8.01 81.20
N GLN A 37 21.99 -6.69 81.14
CA GLN A 37 21.49 -5.74 82.14
C GLN A 37 20.17 -5.09 81.74
N ARG A 38 20.01 -4.70 80.47
CA ARG A 38 18.84 -3.95 79.98
C ARG A 38 18.46 -4.42 78.58
N ILE A 39 17.17 -4.56 78.33
CA ILE A 39 16.60 -4.65 76.99
C ILE A 39 15.55 -3.54 76.83
N GLU A 40 15.63 -2.80 75.74
CA GLU A 40 14.64 -1.78 75.35
C GLU A 40 14.38 -1.86 73.84
N GLY A 41 13.15 -1.69 73.38
CA GLY A 41 12.84 -1.91 71.96
C GLY A 41 11.38 -1.74 71.56
N GLN A 42 11.11 -2.08 70.30
CA GLN A 42 9.80 -2.04 69.66
C GLN A 42 9.54 -3.35 68.89
N HIS A 43 8.35 -3.90 69.05
CA HIS A 43 7.77 -4.93 68.17
C HIS A 43 6.51 -4.33 67.54
N GLN A 44 6.30 -4.50 66.24
CA GLN A 44 5.13 -3.99 65.53
C GLN A 44 4.62 -4.94 64.43
N LEU A 45 3.30 -5.10 64.35
CA LEU A 45 2.61 -5.78 63.24
C LEU A 45 2.89 -5.02 61.95
N ASN A 46 3.29 -5.71 60.89
CA ASN A 46 3.80 -5.13 59.64
C ASN A 46 5.10 -4.31 59.79
N GLY A 47 5.84 -4.49 60.90
CA GLY A 47 7.10 -3.78 61.20
C GLY A 47 8.25 -4.65 61.69
N GLY A 48 7.98 -5.80 62.33
CA GLY A 48 9.00 -6.69 62.90
C GLY A 48 9.44 -6.28 64.31
N LEU A 49 10.55 -6.87 64.78
CA LEU A 49 11.17 -6.65 66.09
C LEU A 49 12.51 -5.92 65.94
N MET A 50 12.71 -4.87 66.73
CA MET A 50 14.02 -4.21 66.94
C MET A 50 14.20 -3.88 68.43
N ALA A 51 15.32 -4.28 69.03
CA ALA A 51 15.65 -3.98 70.42
C ALA A 51 17.15 -3.75 70.63
N GLU A 52 17.50 -2.88 71.58
CA GLU A 52 18.87 -2.72 72.07
C GLU A 52 19.09 -3.56 73.35
N LEU A 53 20.22 -4.25 73.40
CA LEU A 53 20.68 -5.04 74.55
C LEU A 53 21.91 -4.36 75.17
N ILE A 54 21.79 -3.86 76.41
CA ILE A 54 22.95 -3.44 77.21
C ILE A 54 23.47 -4.65 77.97
N CYS A 55 24.68 -5.08 77.59
CA CYS A 55 25.36 -6.24 78.14
C CYS A 55 26.61 -5.83 78.93
N LEU A 56 26.88 -6.57 80.01
CA LEU A 56 28.04 -6.44 80.87
C LEU A 56 28.99 -7.63 80.65
N SER A 57 30.30 -7.42 80.73
CA SER A 57 31.28 -8.51 80.80
C SER A 57 32.46 -8.17 81.72
N THR A 58 33.08 -9.19 82.28
CA THR A 58 34.41 -9.11 82.92
C THR A 58 35.57 -9.33 81.93
N ASN A 59 35.25 -9.58 80.65
CA ASN A 59 36.22 -9.65 79.56
C ASN A 59 36.12 -8.40 78.67
N SER A 60 37.16 -7.55 78.72
CA SER A 60 37.28 -6.34 77.89
C SER A 60 37.78 -6.61 76.45
N GLN A 61 37.98 -7.87 76.08
CA GLN A 61 38.60 -8.30 74.81
C GLN A 61 37.68 -9.15 73.92
N ILE A 62 36.36 -9.14 74.15
CA ILE A 62 35.42 -9.86 73.26
C ILE A 62 35.34 -9.10 71.93
N ALA A 63 35.89 -9.70 70.87
CA ALA A 63 35.87 -9.09 69.54
C ALA A 63 34.43 -9.00 69.03
N LEU A 64 33.97 -7.80 68.65
CA LEU A 64 32.56 -7.52 68.31
C LEU A 64 31.96 -8.47 67.26
N LYS A 65 32.78 -8.96 66.31
CA LYS A 65 32.40 -9.99 65.33
C LYS A 65 32.02 -11.36 65.92
N GLN A 66 32.17 -11.59 67.22
CA GLN A 66 31.65 -12.78 67.91
C GLN A 66 30.17 -12.67 68.26
N PHE A 67 29.58 -11.47 68.21
CA PHE A 67 28.15 -11.22 68.41
C PHE A 67 27.39 -11.17 67.08
N ILE A 68 27.96 -10.55 66.03
CA ILE A 68 27.27 -10.36 64.73
C ILE A 68 26.83 -11.70 64.13
N GLY A 69 25.55 -11.81 63.76
CA GLY A 69 24.97 -13.01 63.18
C GLY A 69 24.70 -14.13 64.20
N VAL A 70 24.83 -13.87 65.50
CA VAL A 70 24.47 -14.82 66.56
C VAL A 70 22.98 -14.67 66.89
N GLN A 71 22.29 -15.81 67.02
CA GLN A 71 20.91 -15.85 67.50
C GLN A 71 20.88 -15.65 69.01
N VAL A 72 19.90 -14.92 69.51
CA VAL A 72 19.73 -14.64 70.94
C VAL A 72 18.30 -14.92 71.35
N ALA A 73 18.13 -15.57 72.49
CA ALA A 73 16.89 -15.57 73.26
C ALA A 73 17.08 -14.70 74.51
N VAL A 74 16.09 -13.84 74.77
CA VAL A 74 15.96 -13.07 76.01
C VAL A 74 14.72 -13.55 76.72
N ASP A 75 14.89 -14.05 77.95
CA ASP A 75 13.82 -14.62 78.75
C ASP A 75 13.54 -13.72 79.96
N GLN A 76 12.34 -13.14 80.02
CA GLN A 76 11.88 -12.29 81.12
C GLN A 76 11.00 -13.07 82.10
N VAL A 77 11.17 -12.83 83.40
CA VAL A 77 10.37 -13.47 84.47
C VAL A 77 9.06 -12.70 84.66
N THR A 78 7.92 -13.35 84.48
CA THR A 78 6.57 -12.76 84.62
C THR A 78 6.14 -12.56 86.09
N ASP A 79 4.98 -11.95 86.30
CA ASP A 79 4.27 -11.94 87.59
C ASP A 79 3.90 -13.35 88.08
N SER A 80 3.60 -14.28 87.17
CA SER A 80 3.41 -15.71 87.47
C SER A 80 4.71 -16.49 87.72
N GLY A 81 5.89 -15.89 87.55
CA GLY A 81 7.19 -16.54 87.69
C GLY A 81 7.56 -17.48 86.53
N GLN A 82 6.81 -17.44 85.43
CA GLN A 82 7.16 -18.12 84.17
C GLN A 82 8.22 -17.32 83.42
N LEU A 83 8.94 -17.97 82.50
CA LEU A 83 9.85 -17.31 81.56
C LEU A 83 9.12 -17.06 80.25
N PHE A 84 8.85 -15.79 79.94
CA PHE A 84 8.36 -15.37 78.63
C PHE A 84 9.56 -15.01 77.74
N ARG A 85 9.59 -15.55 76.52
CA ARG A 85 10.72 -15.49 75.60
C ARG A 85 10.54 -14.42 74.51
N THR A 86 11.66 -13.85 74.06
CA THR A 86 11.75 -13.05 72.84
C THR A 86 13.07 -13.37 72.17
N THR A 87 13.04 -13.72 70.88
CA THR A 87 14.24 -14.13 70.12
C THR A 87 14.58 -13.17 68.99
N GLY A 88 15.76 -13.35 68.38
CA GLY A 88 16.21 -12.59 67.22
C GLY A 88 17.67 -12.88 66.88
N ILE A 89 18.25 -12.06 65.99
CA ILE A 89 19.63 -12.10 65.55
C ILE A 89 20.34 -10.80 65.94
N VAL A 90 21.57 -10.87 66.43
CA VAL A 90 22.38 -9.66 66.62
C VAL A 90 22.92 -9.16 65.29
N THR A 91 22.50 -7.95 64.89
CA THR A 91 22.80 -7.31 63.61
C THR A 91 23.90 -6.26 63.72
N GLU A 92 23.95 -5.55 64.85
CA GLU A 92 25.00 -4.59 65.21
C GLU A 92 25.54 -4.90 66.61
N ALA A 93 26.83 -4.65 66.83
CA ALA A 93 27.48 -4.78 68.13
C ALA A 93 28.52 -3.68 68.30
N SER A 94 28.48 -2.98 69.44
CA SER A 94 29.33 -1.84 69.77
C SER A 94 30.01 -2.00 71.13
N TYR A 95 31.19 -1.41 71.25
CA TYR A 95 32.04 -1.48 72.44
C TYR A 95 31.90 -0.20 73.26
N GLY A 96 31.51 -0.32 74.53
CA GLY A 96 31.36 0.81 75.45
C GLY A 96 32.63 1.05 76.27
N GLN A 97 32.51 1.83 77.34
CA GLN A 97 33.62 2.06 78.27
C GLN A 97 33.85 0.87 79.21
N SER A 98 35.05 0.84 79.78
CA SER A 98 35.47 -0.15 80.77
C SER A 98 36.32 0.50 81.85
N ASP A 99 36.13 0.09 83.10
CA ASP A 99 36.95 0.45 84.26
C ASP A 99 38.04 -0.60 84.57
N GLY A 100 38.18 -1.63 83.72
CA GLY A 100 39.09 -2.75 83.89
C GLY A 100 38.56 -3.92 84.74
N ALA A 101 37.46 -3.73 85.48
CA ALA A 101 36.75 -4.80 86.17
C ALA A 101 35.46 -5.21 85.41
N LEU A 102 34.81 -4.23 84.77
CA LEU A 102 33.59 -4.37 83.99
C LEU A 102 33.76 -3.69 82.63
N THR A 103 33.08 -4.20 81.59
CA THR A 103 33.04 -3.65 80.23
C THR A 103 31.60 -3.64 79.75
N LEU A 104 31.17 -2.54 79.13
CA LEU A 104 29.86 -2.47 78.46
C LEU A 104 29.97 -2.91 76.99
N TYR A 105 28.97 -3.64 76.53
CA TYR A 105 28.71 -3.94 75.12
C TYR A 105 27.24 -3.59 74.83
N LYS A 106 26.96 -2.89 73.73
CA LYS A 106 25.59 -2.67 73.26
C LYS A 106 25.38 -3.41 71.95
N LEU A 107 24.35 -4.25 71.91
CA LEU A 107 24.00 -5.09 70.76
C LEU A 107 22.63 -4.68 70.23
N THR A 108 22.45 -4.62 68.93
CA THR A 108 21.13 -4.47 68.29
C THR A 108 20.61 -5.86 67.94
N LEU A 109 19.44 -6.20 68.45
CA LEU A 109 18.70 -7.43 68.24
C LEU A 109 17.53 -7.13 67.31
N GLU A 110 17.48 -7.78 66.15
CA GLU A 110 16.36 -7.66 65.20
C GLU A 110 15.90 -9.06 64.77
N ASP A 111 14.68 -9.18 64.26
CA ASP A 111 14.22 -10.43 63.67
C ASP A 111 14.93 -10.76 62.34
N ALA A 112 14.76 -12.00 61.89
CA ALA A 112 15.45 -12.53 60.71
C ALA A 112 15.06 -11.87 59.38
N THR A 113 13.94 -11.13 59.29
CA THR A 113 13.57 -10.41 58.06
C THR A 113 14.50 -9.23 57.76
N ASN A 114 15.24 -8.69 58.74
CA ASN A 114 16.26 -7.67 58.45
C ASN A 114 17.42 -8.20 57.57
N LEU A 115 17.58 -9.52 57.45
CA LEU A 115 18.51 -10.11 56.48
C LEU A 115 18.09 -9.80 55.04
N TRP A 116 16.78 -9.68 54.77
CA TRP A 116 16.25 -9.39 53.43
C TRP A 116 16.57 -7.98 52.94
N HIS A 117 16.63 -6.99 53.84
CA HIS A 117 17.13 -5.65 53.50
C HIS A 117 18.58 -5.65 52.98
N LYS A 118 19.36 -6.70 53.28
CA LYS A 118 20.78 -6.80 52.86
C LYS A 118 20.97 -7.46 51.50
N ARG A 119 19.90 -7.98 50.86
CA ARG A 119 19.91 -8.53 49.50
C ARG A 119 19.03 -7.67 48.58
N ARG A 120 19.59 -7.30 47.43
CA ARG A 120 18.89 -6.57 46.36
C ARG A 120 18.95 -7.40 45.07
N ASN A 121 17.87 -7.46 44.31
CA ASN A 121 17.82 -8.30 43.11
C ASN A 121 17.03 -7.68 41.95
N SER A 122 17.11 -8.30 40.77
CA SER A 122 16.23 -8.01 39.63
C SER A 122 15.92 -9.32 38.89
N ARG A 123 14.64 -9.70 38.86
CA ARG A 123 14.12 -10.97 38.31
C ARG A 123 12.65 -10.84 37.96
N VAL A 124 12.11 -11.80 37.21
CA VAL A 124 10.69 -11.86 36.87
C VAL A 124 10.09 -13.17 37.37
N PHE A 125 8.82 -13.12 37.78
CA PHE A 125 8.01 -14.26 38.18
C PHE A 125 6.87 -14.41 37.19
N MET A 126 6.70 -15.64 36.71
CA MET A 126 5.77 -15.99 35.64
C MET A 126 4.62 -16.84 36.18
N ASN A 127 3.39 -16.39 35.94
CA ASN A 127 2.16 -17.10 36.26
C ASN A 127 2.11 -17.57 37.74
N LYS A 128 2.20 -16.64 38.70
CA LYS A 128 2.18 -16.93 40.14
C LYS A 128 1.33 -15.97 40.94
N SER A 129 0.75 -16.47 42.02
CA SER A 129 0.23 -15.67 43.13
C SER A 129 1.37 -15.11 43.99
N ILE A 130 1.05 -14.12 44.82
CA ILE A 130 2.01 -13.53 45.77
C ILE A 130 2.44 -14.52 46.86
N VAL A 131 1.59 -15.50 47.20
CA VAL A 131 1.91 -16.56 48.16
C VAL A 131 3.02 -17.46 47.59
N GLU A 132 2.88 -17.94 46.36
CA GLU A 132 3.89 -18.78 45.71
C GLU A 132 5.22 -18.02 45.49
N ILE A 133 5.17 -16.73 45.13
CA ILE A 133 6.36 -15.86 45.06
C ILE A 133 7.04 -15.76 46.43
N THR A 134 6.25 -15.68 47.51
CA THR A 134 6.77 -15.67 48.88
C THR A 134 7.44 -17.00 49.23
N GLU A 135 6.81 -18.13 48.96
CA GLU A 135 7.37 -19.47 49.21
C GLU A 135 8.68 -19.70 48.45
N VAL A 136 8.74 -19.31 47.17
CA VAL A 136 9.95 -19.40 46.34
C VAL A 136 11.10 -18.62 46.98
N LEU A 137 10.86 -17.36 47.38
CA LEU A 137 11.89 -16.54 48.01
C LEU A 137 12.28 -17.03 49.40
N PHE A 138 11.31 -17.45 50.23
CA PHE A 138 11.57 -17.94 51.57
C PHE A 138 12.42 -19.22 51.54
N LYS A 139 12.07 -20.16 50.66
CA LYS A 139 12.83 -21.39 50.43
C LYS A 139 14.23 -21.11 49.89
N GLU A 140 14.37 -20.19 48.93
CA GLU A 140 15.68 -19.77 48.42
C GLU A 140 16.58 -19.23 49.56
N TRP A 141 16.00 -18.46 50.48
CA TRP A 141 16.72 -17.95 51.66
C TRP A 141 17.08 -19.04 52.65
N GLN A 142 16.21 -20.04 52.88
CA GLN A 142 16.54 -21.20 53.71
C GLN A 142 17.68 -22.06 53.09
N GLU A 143 17.66 -22.27 51.78
CA GLU A 143 18.69 -23.04 51.06
C GLU A 143 20.05 -22.30 51.01
N LYS A 144 20.04 -20.97 50.87
CA LYS A 144 21.27 -20.15 50.71
C LYS A 144 21.83 -19.57 52.02
N SER A 145 21.06 -19.51 53.11
CA SER A 145 21.49 -18.92 54.39
C SER A 145 21.15 -19.82 55.60
N PRO A 146 22.14 -20.57 56.14
CA PRO A 146 21.94 -21.37 57.35
C PRO A 146 21.48 -20.57 58.57
N LEU A 147 21.89 -19.30 58.67
CA LEU A 147 21.43 -18.39 59.73
C LEU A 147 19.93 -18.06 59.58
N PHE A 148 19.46 -17.81 58.37
CA PHE A 148 18.03 -17.58 58.11
C PHE A 148 17.22 -18.85 58.39
N ALA A 149 17.67 -20.00 57.87
CA ALA A 149 17.01 -21.30 58.08
C ALA A 149 16.91 -21.70 59.56
N ALA A 150 17.88 -21.33 60.39
CA ALA A 150 17.83 -21.55 61.83
C ALA A 150 16.97 -20.54 62.60
N SER A 151 16.65 -19.38 62.00
CA SER A 151 16.03 -18.24 62.71
C SER A 151 14.58 -17.96 62.28
N LEU A 152 14.15 -18.37 61.09
CA LEU A 152 12.80 -18.10 60.59
C LEU A 152 12.18 -19.30 59.87
N SER A 153 10.90 -19.51 60.17
CA SER A 153 9.98 -20.43 59.49
C SER A 153 8.78 -19.64 58.93
N LEU A 154 8.14 -20.14 57.88
CA LEU A 154 6.99 -19.51 57.24
C LEU A 154 5.70 -20.20 57.69
N ASP A 155 4.72 -19.42 58.15
CA ASP A 155 3.37 -19.86 58.50
C ASP A 155 2.36 -19.14 57.60
N LEU A 156 1.75 -19.92 56.71
CA LEU A 156 0.67 -19.47 55.81
C LEU A 156 -0.72 -19.84 56.35
N GLY A 157 -0.82 -20.45 57.53
CA GLY A 157 -2.08 -20.89 58.12
C GLY A 157 -3.02 -19.74 58.54
N GLY A 158 -2.52 -18.50 58.55
CA GLY A 158 -3.31 -17.28 58.74
C GLY A 158 -3.95 -16.72 57.47
N LEU A 159 -3.80 -17.38 56.31
CA LEU A 159 -4.40 -16.97 55.05
C LEU A 159 -5.67 -17.78 54.76
N GLY A 160 -6.83 -17.11 54.73
CA GLY A 160 -8.13 -17.72 54.43
C GLY A 160 -8.63 -17.51 53.00
N GLN A 161 -8.02 -16.60 52.23
CA GLN A 161 -8.51 -16.19 50.90
C GLN A 161 -7.75 -16.82 49.72
N ASN A 162 -8.41 -16.80 48.55
CA ASN A 162 -7.77 -17.11 47.26
C ASN A 162 -7.08 -15.86 46.69
N TYR A 163 -5.79 -15.99 46.40
CA TYR A 163 -4.96 -14.96 45.81
C TYR A 163 -4.86 -15.12 44.30
N ASP A 164 -4.78 -13.99 43.61
CA ASP A 164 -4.86 -13.96 42.15
C ASP A 164 -3.50 -14.35 41.54
N ILE A 165 -3.51 -15.26 40.58
CA ILE A 165 -2.34 -15.67 39.81
C ILE A 165 -2.06 -14.56 38.79
N ARG A 166 -0.92 -13.87 38.95
CA ARG A 166 -0.51 -12.77 38.07
C ARG A 166 0.30 -13.37 36.90
N PRO A 167 0.02 -12.99 35.63
CA PRO A 167 0.75 -13.52 34.47
C PRO A 167 2.20 -13.03 34.46
N PHE A 168 2.47 -11.88 35.09
CA PHE A 168 3.79 -11.28 35.21
C PHE A 168 3.90 -10.54 36.54
N THR A 169 5.03 -10.68 37.24
CA THR A 169 5.42 -9.81 38.35
C THR A 169 6.93 -9.63 38.33
N MET A 170 7.42 -8.40 38.31
CA MET A 170 8.83 -8.06 38.26
C MET A 170 9.33 -7.66 39.66
N GLN A 171 10.49 -8.20 40.06
CA GLN A 171 11.35 -7.56 41.07
C GLN A 171 12.39 -6.73 40.31
N HIS A 172 12.52 -5.43 40.57
CA HIS A 172 13.50 -4.59 39.88
C HIS A 172 14.23 -3.61 40.81
N ASN A 173 15.52 -3.88 41.01
CA ASN A 173 16.43 -3.04 41.81
C ASN A 173 15.84 -2.65 43.18
N GLU A 174 15.23 -3.60 43.86
CA GLU A 174 14.61 -3.46 45.18
C GLU A 174 15.13 -4.55 46.13
N SER A 175 15.04 -4.36 47.46
CA SER A 175 15.44 -5.43 48.38
C SER A 175 14.41 -6.56 48.39
N ASP A 176 14.78 -7.75 48.85
CA ASP A 176 13.81 -8.84 49.00
C ASP A 176 12.73 -8.46 50.04
N TYR A 177 13.03 -7.57 51.01
CA TYR A 177 12.05 -7.03 51.96
C TYR A 177 11.05 -6.09 51.28
N ASP A 178 11.53 -5.11 50.51
CA ASP A 178 10.67 -4.13 49.83
C ASP A 178 9.72 -4.84 48.87
N PHE A 179 10.25 -5.83 48.13
CA PHE A 179 9.52 -6.65 47.18
C PHE A 179 8.40 -7.48 47.85
N LEU A 180 8.74 -8.29 48.85
CA LEU A 180 7.75 -9.10 49.56
C LEU A 180 6.68 -8.22 50.23
N THR A 181 7.12 -7.21 50.98
CA THR A 181 6.19 -6.39 51.77
C THR A 181 5.37 -5.43 50.91
N ARG A 182 5.78 -5.01 49.70
CA ARG A 182 4.88 -4.29 48.77
C ARG A 182 3.83 -5.21 48.15
N LEU A 183 4.17 -6.47 47.91
CA LEU A 183 3.24 -7.45 47.35
C LEU A 183 2.18 -7.81 48.39
N TRP A 184 2.58 -8.14 49.63
CA TRP A 184 1.65 -8.38 50.74
C TRP A 184 0.73 -7.17 50.98
N ARG A 185 1.28 -5.95 51.00
CA ARG A 185 0.50 -4.71 51.03
C ARG A 185 -0.53 -4.64 49.90
N SER A 186 -0.19 -5.01 48.67
CA SER A 186 -1.10 -4.92 47.52
C SER A 186 -2.31 -5.88 47.57
N GLU A 187 -2.30 -6.87 48.45
CA GLU A 187 -3.40 -7.83 48.68
C GLU A 187 -4.00 -7.71 50.10
N GLY A 188 -3.62 -6.67 50.87
CA GLY A 188 -4.09 -6.47 52.26
C GLY A 188 -3.52 -7.46 53.29
N ILE A 189 -2.55 -8.29 52.94
CA ILE A 189 -1.94 -9.29 53.84
C ILE A 189 -1.08 -8.58 54.89
N SER A 190 -1.39 -8.79 56.17
CA SER A 190 -0.51 -8.41 57.27
C SER A 190 0.52 -9.50 57.57
N TRP A 191 1.70 -9.10 58.04
CA TRP A 191 2.77 -10.00 58.49
C TRP A 191 3.15 -9.76 59.95
N LEU A 192 3.30 -10.85 60.67
CA LEU A 192 3.67 -10.91 62.08
C LEU A 192 4.94 -11.76 62.25
N ILE A 193 5.87 -11.32 63.09
CA ILE A 193 6.94 -12.16 63.60
C ILE A 193 6.50 -12.68 64.96
N ASP A 194 6.34 -13.99 65.06
CA ASP A 194 5.82 -14.65 66.25
C ASP A 194 6.84 -15.66 66.79
N GLU A 195 6.81 -15.95 68.09
CA GLU A 195 7.72 -16.94 68.67
C GLU A 195 7.22 -18.36 68.38
N SER A 196 8.13 -19.33 68.29
CA SER A 196 7.68 -20.72 68.19
C SER A 196 7.04 -21.23 69.49
N GLU A 197 7.59 -20.81 70.63
CA GLU A 197 7.07 -21.00 71.99
C GLU A 197 7.26 -19.70 72.79
N LEU A 198 6.16 -19.06 73.24
CA LEU A 198 6.22 -17.82 74.02
C LEU A 198 6.68 -18.04 75.47
N PHE A 199 6.38 -19.20 76.05
CA PHE A 199 6.73 -19.56 77.43
C PHE A 199 7.66 -20.78 77.46
N VAL A 200 8.82 -20.64 78.12
CA VAL A 200 9.84 -21.70 78.19
C VAL A 200 10.05 -22.23 79.61
N PRO A 201 10.38 -23.53 79.79
CA PRO A 201 10.52 -24.13 81.12
C PRO A 201 11.82 -23.71 81.85
N HIS A 202 12.84 -23.26 81.12
CA HIS A 202 14.12 -22.82 81.67
C HIS A 202 14.89 -21.92 80.67
N PHE A 203 15.68 -20.97 81.19
CA PHE A 203 16.43 -19.97 80.41
C PHE A 203 17.59 -20.52 79.56
N THR A 204 17.75 -21.85 79.52
CA THR A 204 18.69 -22.57 78.65
C THR A 204 17.97 -23.39 77.56
N ALA A 205 16.65 -23.18 77.38
CA ALA A 205 15.88 -23.90 76.36
C ALA A 205 16.41 -23.55 74.96
N PRO A 206 16.55 -24.53 74.03
CA PRO A 206 17.07 -24.27 72.69
C PRO A 206 16.38 -23.08 72.01
N ILE A 207 17.15 -22.25 71.31
CA ILE A 207 16.59 -21.17 70.51
C ILE A 207 15.90 -21.84 69.31
N GLN A 208 14.59 -21.60 69.17
CA GLN A 208 13.80 -22.07 68.04
C GLN A 208 13.73 -20.96 66.99
N ALA A 209 13.44 -21.32 65.74
CA ALA A 209 13.13 -20.34 64.71
C ALA A 209 11.83 -19.58 65.07
N GLN A 210 11.79 -18.28 64.78
CA GLN A 210 10.55 -17.51 64.79
C GLN A 210 9.64 -17.94 63.64
N LYS A 211 8.36 -17.58 63.71
CA LYS A 211 7.35 -17.80 62.68
C LYS A 211 7.03 -16.47 62.03
N LEU A 212 7.34 -16.33 60.74
CA LEU A 212 6.72 -15.31 59.90
C LEU A 212 5.31 -15.78 59.57
N ARG A 213 4.32 -15.20 60.23
CA ARG A 213 2.90 -15.52 60.05
C ARG A 213 2.29 -14.51 59.11
N LEU A 214 1.78 -14.97 57.96
CA LEU A 214 0.99 -14.14 57.04
C LEU A 214 -0.49 -14.27 57.38
N ILE A 215 -1.19 -13.15 57.52
CA ILE A 215 -2.53 -13.04 58.10
C ILE A 215 -3.40 -12.11 57.25
N ASP A 216 -4.57 -12.59 56.83
CA ASP A 216 -5.53 -11.81 56.02
C ASP A 216 -6.87 -11.51 56.73
N ASP A 217 -7.12 -12.12 57.89
CA ASP A 217 -8.28 -11.87 58.74
C ASP A 217 -7.96 -11.88 60.25
N ASN A 218 -8.67 -11.05 61.02
CA ASN A 218 -8.45 -10.88 62.46
C ASN A 218 -8.79 -12.12 63.32
N SER A 219 -9.53 -13.10 62.79
CA SER A 219 -9.82 -14.35 63.52
C SER A 219 -8.57 -15.19 63.82
N GLN A 220 -7.48 -14.99 63.05
CA GLN A 220 -6.22 -15.74 63.14
C GLN A 220 -5.28 -15.26 64.26
N TYR A 221 -5.60 -14.12 64.89
CA TYR A 221 -4.90 -13.61 66.07
C TYR A 221 -5.36 -14.34 67.34
N GLN A 222 -4.40 -14.76 68.15
CA GLN A 222 -4.63 -15.60 69.32
C GLN A 222 -4.87 -14.77 70.59
N ALA A 223 -5.54 -15.34 71.59
CA ALA A 223 -5.66 -14.69 72.89
C ALA A 223 -4.38 -14.91 73.71
N LEU A 224 -3.94 -13.91 74.47
CA LEU A 224 -2.89 -14.12 75.49
C LEU A 224 -3.32 -15.22 76.48
N GLU A 225 -2.37 -16.00 77.01
CA GLU A 225 -2.68 -17.08 77.95
C GLU A 225 -3.45 -16.60 79.19
N ARG A 226 -3.09 -15.41 79.72
CA ARG A 226 -3.81 -14.78 80.84
C ARG A 226 -5.24 -14.33 80.54
N ARG A 227 -5.64 -14.30 79.26
CA ARG A 227 -6.94 -13.90 78.66
C ARG A 227 -7.45 -12.49 78.95
N SER A 228 -7.33 -12.00 80.18
CA SER A 228 -7.77 -10.68 80.60
C SER A 228 -6.67 -9.92 81.33
N ILE A 229 -6.66 -8.60 81.17
CA ILE A 229 -5.75 -7.68 81.86
C ILE A 229 -6.58 -6.67 82.65
N ARG A 230 -6.16 -6.36 83.87
CA ARG A 230 -6.84 -5.41 84.77
C ARG A 230 -6.29 -3.99 84.56
N TYR A 231 -7.17 -3.01 84.57
CA TYR A 231 -6.83 -1.59 84.63
C TYR A 231 -6.65 -1.17 86.08
N HIS A 232 -5.39 -1.04 86.51
CA HIS A 232 -5.06 -0.86 87.92
C HIS A 232 -3.69 -0.21 88.08
N ARG A 233 -3.44 0.46 89.21
CA ARG A 233 -2.11 0.96 89.56
C ARG A 233 -1.08 -0.19 89.55
N SER A 234 0.15 0.10 89.15
CA SER A 234 1.29 -0.76 89.45
C SER A 234 1.94 -0.29 90.77
N SER A 235 2.35 -1.23 91.61
CA SER A 235 2.99 -0.99 92.90
C SER A 235 3.65 -2.29 93.36
N ALA A 236 4.73 -2.20 94.14
CA ALA A 236 5.39 -3.36 94.76
C ALA A 236 4.51 -4.14 95.78
N THR A 237 3.28 -3.68 96.01
CA THR A 237 2.23 -4.35 96.81
C THR A 237 1.24 -5.16 95.97
N GLU A 238 1.26 -5.06 94.65
CA GLU A 238 0.34 -5.78 93.76
C GLU A 238 0.94 -7.13 93.34
N TYR A 239 0.10 -8.17 93.26
CA TYR A 239 0.53 -9.54 92.93
C TYR A 239 0.49 -9.87 91.42
N GLN A 240 0.01 -8.95 90.60
CA GLN A 240 -0.21 -9.15 89.16
C GLN A 240 0.16 -7.88 88.41
N ASP A 241 0.67 -8.04 87.19
CA ASP A 241 0.87 -6.92 86.28
C ASP A 241 -0.45 -6.36 85.76
N SER A 242 -0.49 -5.04 85.52
CA SER A 242 -1.69 -4.31 85.11
C SER A 242 -1.40 -3.28 84.02
N ILE A 243 -2.47 -2.81 83.36
CA ILE A 243 -2.44 -1.56 82.57
C ILE A 243 -2.66 -0.41 83.55
N THR A 244 -1.72 0.53 83.58
CA THR A 244 -1.67 1.66 84.54
C THR A 244 -2.26 2.95 83.97
N GLY A 245 -2.29 3.09 82.63
CA GLY A 245 -2.90 4.20 81.93
C GLY A 245 -3.44 3.75 80.58
N PHE A 246 -4.62 4.21 80.20
CA PHE A 246 -5.33 3.80 78.99
C PHE A 246 -5.89 5.04 78.29
N VAL A 247 -5.49 5.28 77.04
CA VAL A 247 -5.75 6.52 76.30
C VAL A 247 -6.34 6.19 74.94
N ALA A 248 -7.62 6.52 74.74
CA ALA A 248 -8.26 6.44 73.43
C ALA A 248 -7.78 7.59 72.52
N VAL A 249 -7.43 7.26 71.28
CA VAL A 249 -7.07 8.23 70.24
C VAL A 249 -8.02 8.05 69.06
N ARG A 250 -8.68 9.14 68.65
CA ARG A 250 -9.44 9.21 67.39
C ARG A 250 -8.72 10.13 66.40
N SER A 251 -8.84 9.83 65.12
CA SER A 251 -8.42 10.71 64.04
C SER A 251 -9.47 10.75 62.92
N LEU A 252 -9.50 11.86 62.18
CA LEU A 252 -10.28 11.96 60.96
C LEU A 252 -9.48 11.30 59.83
N GLN A 253 -10.13 10.42 59.07
CA GLN A 253 -9.57 9.68 57.94
C GLN A 253 -10.52 9.85 56.75
N PRO A 254 -10.11 9.48 55.52
CA PRO A 254 -11.03 9.39 54.39
C PRO A 254 -12.26 8.55 54.73
N THR A 255 -13.44 9.06 54.39
CA THR A 255 -14.73 8.44 54.71
C THR A 255 -15.36 7.73 53.53
N ALA A 256 -14.83 7.91 52.31
CA ALA A 256 -15.20 7.12 51.14
C ALA A 256 -13.97 6.83 50.27
N VAL A 257 -13.98 5.71 49.56
CA VAL A 257 -12.93 5.34 48.62
C VAL A 257 -13.54 4.85 47.30
N HIS A 258 -13.01 5.35 46.20
CA HIS A 258 -13.37 4.97 44.83
C HIS A 258 -12.12 4.51 44.09
N VAL A 259 -12.22 3.40 43.34
CA VAL A 259 -11.08 2.81 42.62
C VAL A 259 -11.50 2.43 41.20
N GLN A 260 -10.72 2.88 40.23
CA GLN A 260 -10.95 2.71 38.79
C GLN A 260 -9.64 2.34 38.06
N ARG A 261 -9.74 1.66 36.92
CA ARG A 261 -8.60 1.35 36.02
C ARG A 261 -9.05 1.20 34.56
N TRP A 262 -8.09 1.13 33.65
CA TRP A 262 -8.35 0.68 32.28
C TRP A 262 -8.33 -0.86 32.17
N GLN A 263 -9.33 -1.44 31.49
CA GLN A 263 -9.46 -2.87 31.20
C GLN A 263 -9.29 -3.09 29.67
N PRO A 264 -8.11 -3.50 29.18
CA PRO A 264 -7.78 -3.47 27.75
C PRO A 264 -8.64 -4.39 26.87
N ASP A 265 -9.02 -5.56 27.38
CA ASP A 265 -9.86 -6.58 26.74
C ASP A 265 -11.33 -6.21 26.65
N ALA A 266 -11.84 -5.45 27.61
CA ALA A 266 -13.18 -4.85 27.53
C ALA A 266 -13.18 -3.57 26.66
N LEU A 267 -12.00 -3.04 26.31
CA LEU A 267 -11.79 -1.71 25.72
C LEU A 267 -12.52 -0.60 26.51
N ALA A 268 -12.51 -0.72 27.84
CA ALA A 268 -13.36 0.07 28.73
C ALA A 268 -12.64 0.51 30.01
N GLN A 269 -13.20 1.53 30.65
CA GLN A 269 -12.91 1.85 32.04
C GLN A 269 -13.64 0.84 32.94
N GLU A 270 -12.93 0.27 33.92
CA GLU A 270 -13.48 -0.62 34.93
C GLU A 270 -13.40 0.04 36.31
N GLU A 271 -14.47 -0.12 37.09
CA GLU A 271 -14.65 0.48 38.41
C GLU A 271 -15.13 -0.59 39.41
N GLY A 272 -14.91 -0.36 40.70
CA GLY A 272 -15.55 -1.13 41.78
C GLY A 272 -17.04 -0.78 41.93
N ASN A 273 -17.62 -0.99 43.13
CA ASN A 273 -18.99 -0.59 43.44
C ASN A 273 -19.20 0.95 43.58
N GLY A 274 -18.55 1.76 42.74
CA GLY A 274 -18.56 3.22 42.80
C GLY A 274 -17.70 3.75 43.96
N SER A 275 -18.23 4.72 44.71
CA SER A 275 -17.59 5.26 45.91
C SER A 275 -18.12 4.55 47.15
N VAL A 276 -17.25 3.76 47.79
CA VAL A 276 -17.60 2.93 48.95
C VAL A 276 -17.38 3.75 50.22
N VAL A 277 -18.48 4.09 50.90
CA VAL A 277 -18.46 4.85 52.15
C VAL A 277 -18.11 3.91 53.32
N THR A 278 -17.21 4.34 54.20
CA THR A 278 -16.80 3.57 55.38
C THR A 278 -17.97 3.37 56.35
N THR A 279 -18.07 2.15 56.89
CA THR A 279 -19.05 1.80 57.94
C THR A 279 -18.67 2.35 59.32
N HIS A 280 -17.46 2.89 59.48
CA HIS A 280 -16.98 3.43 60.75
C HIS A 280 -17.48 4.87 61.00
N THR A 281 -18.06 5.13 62.18
CA THR A 281 -18.55 6.48 62.55
C THR A 281 -17.42 7.38 63.06
N HIS A 282 -17.06 8.38 62.26
CA HIS A 282 -16.00 9.36 62.60
C HIS A 282 -16.46 10.49 63.51
N SER A 283 -17.72 10.92 63.41
CA SER A 283 -18.29 12.09 64.10
C SER A 283 -19.74 11.83 64.48
N ASP A 284 -20.17 12.33 65.64
CA ASP A 284 -21.58 12.31 66.06
C ASP A 284 -22.36 13.51 65.47
N ASN A 285 -21.67 14.50 64.90
CA ASN A 285 -22.26 15.72 64.31
C ASN A 285 -22.48 15.61 62.79
N PHE A 286 -21.79 14.68 62.12
CA PHE A 286 -21.79 14.50 60.67
C PHE A 286 -21.60 13.02 60.36
N ASP A 287 -22.45 12.45 59.52
CA ASP A 287 -22.29 11.09 59.03
C ASP A 287 -21.11 10.97 58.04
N SER A 288 -20.64 9.74 57.83
CA SER A 288 -19.48 9.46 56.98
C SER A 288 -19.68 9.85 55.51
N ALA A 289 -20.92 9.95 55.01
CA ALA A 289 -21.18 10.42 53.65
C ALA A 289 -21.17 11.95 53.56
N THR A 290 -21.86 12.68 54.44
CA THR A 290 -21.87 14.16 54.40
C THR A 290 -20.51 14.78 54.68
N LEU A 291 -19.63 14.11 55.43
CA LEU A 291 -18.22 14.52 55.59
C LEU A 291 -17.47 14.67 54.25
N SER A 292 -17.90 13.98 53.18
CA SER A 292 -17.38 14.14 51.81
C SER A 292 -15.87 13.96 51.65
N LEU A 293 -15.23 13.13 52.49
CA LEU A 293 -13.78 12.90 52.50
C LEU A 293 -13.41 11.71 51.61
N GLU A 294 -13.61 11.85 50.31
CA GLU A 294 -13.33 10.80 49.33
C GLU A 294 -11.84 10.71 48.95
N GLN A 295 -11.35 9.49 48.73
CA GLN A 295 -10.15 9.23 47.92
C GLN A 295 -10.53 8.48 46.64
N ALA A 296 -10.39 9.14 45.49
CA ALA A 296 -10.54 8.52 44.18
C ALA A 296 -9.17 8.12 43.62
N TRP A 297 -8.98 6.82 43.36
CA TRP A 297 -7.73 6.24 42.85
C TRP A 297 -7.89 5.74 41.42
N HIS A 298 -7.17 6.33 40.46
CA HIS A 298 -6.91 5.68 39.18
C HIS A 298 -5.69 4.77 39.35
N VAL A 299 -5.91 3.46 39.35
CA VAL A 299 -4.83 2.47 39.43
C VAL A 299 -4.48 1.94 38.05
N SER A 300 -3.27 1.39 37.92
CA SER A 300 -2.73 0.92 36.64
C SER A 300 -3.63 -0.09 35.95
N PRO A 301 -3.56 -0.19 34.61
CA PRO A 301 -4.40 -1.09 33.83
C PRO A 301 -4.44 -2.52 34.38
N ALA A 302 -5.55 -3.19 34.11
CA ALA A 302 -5.69 -4.63 34.33
C ALA A 302 -4.51 -5.41 33.73
N TRP A 303 -4.15 -6.55 34.33
CA TRP A 303 -3.24 -7.45 33.62
C TRP A 303 -4.03 -8.21 32.57
N MET A 304 -3.44 -8.33 31.38
CA MET A 304 -3.97 -9.17 30.33
C MET A 304 -3.52 -10.61 30.55
N GLN A 305 -4.45 -11.55 30.45
CA GLN A 305 -4.13 -12.97 30.24
C GLN A 305 -3.59 -13.21 28.82
N ASP A 306 -3.02 -14.38 28.59
CA ASP A 306 -2.95 -14.99 27.27
C ASP A 306 -4.36 -15.18 26.67
N LEU A 307 -4.51 -14.91 25.37
CA LEU A 307 -5.82 -14.93 24.69
C LEU A 307 -6.48 -16.32 24.63
N LYS A 308 -5.71 -17.39 24.90
CA LYS A 308 -6.22 -18.76 24.96
C LYS A 308 -6.37 -19.27 26.41
N GLY A 309 -5.92 -18.51 27.41
CA GLY A 309 -5.83 -18.95 28.79
C GLY A 309 -4.76 -20.01 29.06
N GLU A 310 -3.75 -20.16 28.20
CA GLU A 310 -2.66 -21.14 28.40
C GLU A 310 -1.75 -20.79 29.60
N ASP A 311 -1.81 -19.54 30.10
CA ASP A 311 -0.98 -19.02 31.19
C ASP A 311 -1.51 -19.29 32.62
N GLN A 312 -2.74 -19.79 32.76
CA GLN A 312 -3.42 -20.01 34.05
C GLN A 312 -3.55 -18.77 34.95
N ALA A 313 -3.33 -17.56 34.43
CA ALA A 313 -3.50 -16.34 35.19
C ALA A 313 -4.97 -16.11 35.57
N THR A 314 -5.22 -15.46 36.70
CA THR A 314 -6.58 -15.08 37.12
C THR A 314 -7.13 -13.99 36.19
N ALA A 315 -8.37 -14.13 35.72
CA ALA A 315 -9.01 -13.14 34.88
C ALA A 315 -9.16 -11.80 35.63
N SER A 316 -8.75 -10.70 35.01
CA SER A 316 -8.94 -9.37 35.57
C SER A 316 -10.42 -9.01 35.56
N GLY A 317 -10.95 -8.58 36.70
CA GLY A 317 -12.34 -8.13 36.84
C GLY A 317 -12.60 -7.29 38.10
N SER A 318 -13.75 -6.62 38.16
CA SER A 318 -14.12 -5.64 39.20
C SER A 318 -14.03 -6.14 40.64
N GLY A 319 -14.14 -7.45 40.89
CA GLY A 319 -13.88 -8.05 42.21
C GLY A 319 -12.48 -7.78 42.75
N GLN A 320 -11.49 -7.52 41.89
CA GLN A 320 -10.14 -7.10 42.27
C GLN A 320 -10.10 -5.64 42.75
N LEU A 321 -10.85 -4.77 42.08
CA LEU A 321 -11.03 -3.38 42.51
C LEU A 321 -11.77 -3.32 43.83
N GLU A 322 -12.77 -4.19 44.04
CA GLU A 322 -13.51 -4.29 45.28
C GLU A 322 -12.65 -4.83 46.44
N LYS A 323 -11.81 -5.86 46.22
CA LYS A 323 -10.77 -6.31 47.17
C LYS A 323 -9.90 -5.13 47.63
N LEU A 324 -9.39 -4.34 46.69
CA LEU A 324 -8.53 -3.19 46.97
C LEU A 324 -9.28 -2.03 47.65
N ASN A 325 -10.53 -1.77 47.26
CA ASN A 325 -11.37 -0.74 47.87
C ASN A 325 -11.72 -1.07 49.32
N GLN A 326 -12.06 -2.34 49.60
CA GLN A 326 -12.24 -2.84 50.96
C GLN A 326 -10.93 -2.74 51.76
N HIS A 327 -9.77 -3.06 51.18
CA HIS A 327 -8.48 -2.93 51.87
C HIS A 327 -8.16 -1.48 52.26
N PHE A 328 -8.35 -0.50 51.37
CA PHE A 328 -8.22 0.92 51.73
C PHE A 328 -9.19 1.32 52.85
N THR A 329 -10.43 0.82 52.80
CA THR A 329 -11.46 1.07 53.82
C THR A 329 -11.08 0.47 55.18
N ASP A 330 -10.57 -0.76 55.22
CA ASP A 330 -10.06 -1.44 56.42
C ASP A 330 -8.86 -0.66 57.02
N MET A 331 -7.93 -0.23 56.18
CA MET A 331 -6.77 0.58 56.57
C MET A 331 -7.21 1.89 57.24
N HIS A 332 -8.13 2.64 56.60
CA HIS A 332 -8.65 3.89 57.16
C HIS A 332 -9.45 3.68 58.46
N ALA A 333 -10.25 2.62 58.54
CA ALA A 333 -10.98 2.25 59.76
C ALA A 333 -10.03 1.92 60.93
N SER A 334 -8.95 1.17 60.69
CA SER A 334 -7.95 0.83 61.72
C SER A 334 -7.21 2.08 62.26
N ARG A 335 -7.10 3.14 61.45
CA ARG A 335 -6.47 4.43 61.80
C ARG A 335 -7.42 5.41 62.47
N ALA A 336 -8.73 5.26 62.25
CA ALA A 336 -9.76 6.16 62.74
C ALA A 336 -9.89 6.17 64.27
N LYS A 337 -9.72 5.01 64.92
CA LYS A 337 -9.77 4.86 66.38
C LYS A 337 -8.84 3.75 66.87
N TYR A 338 -7.83 4.12 67.64
CA TYR A 338 -6.93 3.20 68.34
C TYR A 338 -6.75 3.64 69.80
N PHE A 339 -6.01 2.86 70.58
CA PHE A 339 -5.76 3.13 71.99
C PHE A 339 -4.26 2.95 72.30
N LYS A 340 -3.73 3.76 73.20
CA LYS A 340 -2.41 3.58 73.81
C LYS A 340 -2.58 3.12 75.26
N ALA A 341 -1.87 2.08 75.66
CA ALA A 341 -1.93 1.53 77.01
C ALA A 341 -0.53 1.43 77.62
N TYR A 342 -0.30 2.13 78.73
CA TYR A 342 0.90 1.98 79.55
C TYR A 342 0.71 0.80 80.49
N SER A 343 1.66 -0.13 80.53
CA SER A 343 1.44 -1.47 81.07
C SER A 343 2.69 -2.07 81.71
N SER A 344 2.56 -2.64 82.90
CA SER A 344 3.62 -3.46 83.50
C SER A 344 3.60 -4.91 83.01
N VAL A 345 2.61 -5.30 82.18
CA VAL A 345 2.38 -6.68 81.72
C VAL A 345 3.48 -7.16 80.79
N ARG A 346 4.40 -7.94 81.37
CA ARG A 346 5.61 -8.45 80.71
C ARG A 346 5.29 -9.35 79.51
N ASP A 347 4.41 -10.33 79.68
CA ASP A 347 3.94 -11.31 78.68
C ASP A 347 2.94 -10.76 77.65
N SER A 348 2.91 -9.43 77.46
CA SER A 348 2.22 -8.81 76.33
C SER A 348 2.95 -9.14 75.02
N GLN A 349 2.23 -9.53 73.97
CA GLN A 349 2.79 -9.90 72.67
C GLN A 349 2.00 -9.26 71.52
N VAL A 350 2.68 -8.85 70.46
CA VAL A 350 2.05 -8.28 69.26
C VAL A 350 1.37 -9.41 68.45
N GLY A 351 0.23 -9.12 67.82
CA GLY A 351 -0.58 -10.15 67.17
C GLY A 351 -1.40 -11.03 68.14
N TYR A 352 -1.40 -10.68 69.42
CA TYR A 352 -2.24 -11.30 70.44
C TYR A 352 -3.26 -10.32 71.00
N TRP A 353 -4.41 -10.84 71.45
CA TRP A 353 -5.49 -10.03 72.03
C TRP A 353 -5.83 -10.43 73.47
N PHE A 354 -6.49 -9.51 74.19
CA PHE A 354 -6.95 -9.71 75.57
C PHE A 354 -8.25 -8.95 75.85
N ASN A 355 -8.97 -9.37 76.89
CA ASN A 355 -10.14 -8.68 77.44
C ASN A 355 -9.71 -7.69 78.54
N LEU A 356 -9.97 -6.39 78.36
CA LEU A 356 -9.69 -5.38 79.39
C LEU A 356 -10.79 -5.40 80.46
N ARG A 357 -10.41 -5.25 81.74
CA ARG A 357 -11.32 -5.24 82.90
C ARG A 357 -10.93 -4.17 83.92
N GLU A 358 -11.85 -3.82 84.81
CA GLU A 358 -11.68 -2.81 85.86
C GLU A 358 -11.47 -1.39 85.31
N HIS A 359 -11.77 -1.16 84.02
CA HIS A 359 -11.67 0.16 83.38
C HIS A 359 -13.04 0.85 83.34
N PRO A 360 -13.23 2.02 84.00
CA PRO A 360 -14.55 2.59 84.27
C PRO A 360 -15.47 2.82 83.06
N GLU A 361 -14.93 2.98 81.86
CA GLU A 361 -15.71 3.16 80.61
C GLU A 361 -15.75 1.90 79.75
N ILE A 362 -14.77 0.98 79.81
CA ILE A 362 -14.73 -0.20 78.93
C ILE A 362 -15.58 -1.34 79.50
N ASP A 363 -15.63 -1.48 80.82
CA ASP A 363 -16.50 -2.44 81.52
C ASP A 363 -18.01 -2.16 81.28
N GLN A 364 -18.36 -1.05 80.63
CA GLN A 364 -19.73 -0.70 80.22
C GLN A 364 -20.11 -1.19 78.80
N HIS A 365 -19.15 -1.66 77.99
CA HIS A 365 -19.39 -2.25 76.67
C HIS A 365 -19.58 -3.77 76.80
N GLU A 366 -20.22 -4.42 75.81
CA GLU A 366 -20.44 -5.88 75.82
C GLU A 366 -19.56 -6.60 74.77
N GLY A 367 -19.17 -7.84 75.08
CA GLY A 367 -18.50 -8.74 74.13
C GLY A 367 -17.19 -8.20 73.56
N ALA A 368 -17.07 -8.25 72.22
CA ALA A 368 -15.84 -7.94 71.49
C ALA A 368 -15.38 -6.46 71.61
N ASP A 369 -16.25 -5.54 72.06
CA ASP A 369 -15.87 -4.16 72.35
C ASP A 369 -14.98 -4.03 73.61
N GLN A 370 -14.89 -5.08 74.44
CA GLN A 370 -13.90 -5.21 75.52
C GLN A 370 -12.61 -5.93 75.09
N GLU A 371 -12.52 -6.45 73.86
CA GLU A 371 -11.37 -7.22 73.37
C GLU A 371 -10.43 -6.35 72.53
N PHE A 372 -9.15 -6.32 72.93
CA PHE A 372 -8.13 -5.47 72.32
C PHE A 372 -7.00 -6.31 71.73
N LEU A 373 -6.72 -6.10 70.44
CA LEU A 373 -5.58 -6.66 69.71
C LEU A 373 -4.36 -5.74 69.88
N ILE A 374 -3.22 -6.31 70.26
CA ILE A 374 -1.94 -5.61 70.36
C ILE A 374 -1.31 -5.55 68.97
N ILE A 375 -1.22 -4.34 68.39
CA ILE A 375 -0.62 -4.14 67.05
C ILE A 375 0.79 -3.54 67.11
N ALA A 376 1.18 -2.93 68.23
CA ALA A 376 2.58 -2.61 68.53
C ALA A 376 2.85 -2.62 70.04
N LYS A 377 4.12 -2.86 70.41
CA LYS A 377 4.63 -2.87 71.77
C LYS A 377 6.00 -2.19 71.79
N ASN A 378 6.08 -1.02 72.40
CA ASN A 378 7.35 -0.45 72.87
C ASN A 378 7.60 -0.99 74.27
N PHE A 379 8.81 -1.40 74.62
CA PHE A 379 9.09 -2.07 75.88
C PHE A 379 10.47 -1.78 76.45
N TYR A 380 10.58 -1.89 77.78
CA TYR A 380 11.78 -1.65 78.56
C TYR A 380 11.81 -2.62 79.76
N ASN A 381 12.90 -3.34 79.95
CA ASN A 381 13.13 -4.23 81.10
C ASN A 381 14.61 -4.18 81.54
N GLN A 382 14.87 -4.14 82.85
CA GLN A 382 16.23 -4.19 83.39
C GLN A 382 16.40 -5.09 84.62
N ASN A 383 17.60 -5.66 84.76
CA ASN A 383 17.99 -6.48 85.90
C ASN A 383 18.27 -5.65 87.16
N ASN A 384 17.87 -6.17 88.32
CA ASN A 384 18.02 -5.50 89.61
C ASN A 384 19.44 -5.67 90.19
N LEU A 385 20.38 -4.82 89.77
CA LEU A 385 21.75 -4.80 90.29
C LEU A 385 21.81 -4.27 91.74
N PRO A 386 22.75 -4.77 92.57
CA PRO A 386 23.10 -4.12 93.84
C PRO A 386 23.52 -2.67 93.63
N LYS A 387 23.16 -1.77 94.57
CA LYS A 387 23.28 -0.31 94.42
C LYS A 387 24.65 0.15 93.90
N ASP A 388 25.73 -0.40 94.45
CA ASP A 388 27.10 0.04 94.11
C ASP A 388 27.48 -0.36 92.67
N LEU A 389 27.08 -1.57 92.25
CA LEU A 389 27.28 -2.06 90.87
C LEU A 389 26.35 -1.36 89.88
N HIS A 390 25.13 -0.99 90.29
CA HIS A 390 24.24 -0.16 89.49
C HIS A 390 24.87 1.22 89.24
N GLN A 391 25.37 1.88 90.29
CA GLN A 391 26.06 3.17 90.18
C GLN A 391 27.32 3.09 89.29
N GLN A 392 28.08 1.98 89.37
CA GLN A 392 29.22 1.69 88.49
C GLN A 392 28.79 1.55 87.02
N VAL A 393 27.72 0.80 86.74
CA VAL A 393 27.18 0.63 85.39
C VAL A 393 26.63 1.95 84.82
N SER A 394 25.89 2.73 85.60
CA SER A 394 25.40 4.05 85.16
C SER A 394 26.56 5.00 84.83
N GLN A 395 27.63 5.03 85.64
CA GLN A 395 28.83 5.80 85.31
C GLN A 395 29.47 5.38 83.98
N LEU A 396 29.56 4.07 83.70
CA LEU A 396 30.07 3.57 82.42
C LEU A 396 29.11 3.89 81.25
N LEU A 397 27.79 3.89 81.45
CA LEU A 397 26.81 4.28 80.44
C LEU A 397 26.92 5.78 80.08
N THR A 398 27.04 6.65 81.09
CA THR A 398 27.25 8.09 80.89
C THR A 398 28.56 8.36 80.15
N GLN A 399 29.65 7.69 80.54
CA GLN A 399 30.95 7.80 79.86
C GLN A 399 30.90 7.25 78.42
N SER A 400 30.10 6.22 78.16
CA SER A 400 29.84 5.68 76.81
C SER A 400 28.92 6.56 75.97
N ARG A 401 28.25 7.55 76.58
CA ARG A 401 27.18 8.38 75.97
C ARG A 401 25.96 7.57 75.53
N TRP A 402 25.66 6.51 76.28
CA TRP A 402 24.52 5.59 76.03
C TRP A 402 23.31 5.89 76.95
N ASP A 403 23.45 6.85 77.87
CA ASP A 403 22.32 7.52 78.52
C ASP A 403 21.69 8.53 77.54
N GLN A 404 20.75 8.07 76.71
CA GLN A 404 19.99 8.91 75.78
C GLN A 404 18.50 8.99 76.12
N HIS A 405 17.97 8.04 76.89
CA HIS A 405 16.59 8.04 77.36
C HIS A 405 16.53 8.43 78.83
N GLY A 406 15.93 9.60 79.10
CA GLY A 406 15.67 10.10 80.45
C GLY A 406 14.50 9.37 81.13
N TYR A 407 14.53 8.04 81.16
CA TYR A 407 13.68 7.27 82.05
C TYR A 407 14.06 7.58 83.50
N ASP A 408 13.08 7.86 84.35
CA ASP A 408 13.30 7.89 85.79
C ASP A 408 13.80 6.52 86.27
N ASP A 409 14.86 6.49 87.10
CA ASP A 409 15.42 5.27 87.76
C ASP A 409 14.39 4.49 88.62
N ILE A 410 13.16 5.01 88.70
CA ILE A 410 12.00 4.50 89.43
C ILE A 410 11.39 3.28 88.74
N GLU A 411 11.21 3.30 87.40
CA GLU A 411 10.60 2.19 86.66
C GLU A 411 11.65 1.26 86.01
N ARG A 412 11.44 -0.04 86.20
CA ARG A 412 12.43 -1.10 85.88
C ARG A 412 11.91 -2.15 84.90
N GLN A 413 10.61 -2.11 84.64
CA GLN A 413 9.87 -2.89 83.66
C GLN A 413 8.70 -2.00 83.21
N GLY A 414 8.40 -1.95 81.91
CA GLY A 414 7.33 -1.11 81.39
C GLY A 414 7.14 -1.28 79.89
N ASN A 415 5.91 -1.11 79.43
CA ASN A 415 5.52 -1.29 78.04
C ASN A 415 4.48 -0.21 77.65
N GLU A 416 4.63 0.37 76.46
CA GLU A 416 3.55 1.10 75.79
C GLU A 416 2.99 0.22 74.68
N LEU A 417 1.73 -0.19 74.82
CA LEU A 417 1.02 -1.00 73.83
C LEU A 417 0.16 -0.09 72.95
N THR A 418 0.26 -0.24 71.63
CA THR A 418 -0.73 0.30 70.69
C THR A 418 -1.74 -0.79 70.39
N LEU A 419 -3.02 -0.48 70.64
CA LEU A 419 -4.14 -1.41 70.65
C LEU A 419 -5.26 -0.95 69.71
N ILE A 420 -5.96 -1.90 69.09
CA ILE A 420 -7.25 -1.67 68.44
C ILE A 420 -8.30 -2.64 68.99
N ARG A 421 -9.60 -2.32 68.84
CA ARG A 421 -10.66 -3.29 69.15
C ARG A 421 -10.59 -4.44 68.16
N ARG A 422 -10.63 -5.68 68.66
CA ARG A 422 -10.36 -6.91 67.90
C ARG A 422 -11.24 -7.06 66.64
N GLN A 423 -12.47 -6.54 66.68
CA GLN A 423 -13.41 -6.56 65.56
C GLN A 423 -13.09 -5.58 64.41
N ILE A 424 -12.20 -4.60 64.63
CA ILE A 424 -11.74 -3.68 63.57
C ILE A 424 -10.61 -4.39 62.82
N LYS A 425 -10.86 -4.74 61.55
CA LYS A 425 -9.92 -5.50 60.73
C LYS A 425 -8.58 -4.78 60.61
N THR A 426 -7.50 -5.53 60.82
CA THR A 426 -6.14 -5.06 60.56
C THR A 426 -5.85 -5.09 59.07
N ALA A 427 -5.16 -4.06 58.60
CA ALA A 427 -4.69 -3.95 57.23
C ALA A 427 -3.29 -3.31 57.24
N PRO A 428 -2.36 -3.76 56.38
CA PRO A 428 -1.08 -3.09 56.21
C PRO A 428 -1.29 -1.73 55.53
N GLU A 429 -0.42 -0.76 55.83
CA GLU A 429 -0.43 0.51 55.11
C GLU A 429 -0.03 0.31 53.65
N TYR A 430 -0.91 0.75 52.73
CA TYR A 430 -0.64 0.70 51.31
C TYR A 430 -1.03 2.02 50.64
N ASN A 431 -0.03 2.65 50.05
CA ASN A 431 -0.16 3.65 49.00
C ASN A 431 0.48 3.07 47.72
N PRO A 432 -0.26 2.90 46.62
CA PRO A 432 0.26 2.35 45.36
C PRO A 432 1.37 3.17 44.69
N GLU A 433 1.47 4.47 44.96
CA GLU A 433 2.51 5.35 44.41
C GLU A 433 3.82 5.25 45.19
N GLN A 434 3.74 5.00 46.51
CA GLN A 434 4.91 5.02 47.41
C GLN A 434 5.57 3.65 47.56
N HIS A 435 4.79 2.56 47.56
CA HIS A 435 5.31 1.19 47.70
C HIS A 435 5.66 0.53 46.37
N ARG A 436 5.45 1.22 45.25
CA ARG A 436 5.83 0.76 43.92
C ARG A 436 7.26 1.19 43.59
N PRO A 437 8.14 0.29 43.14
CA PRO A 437 9.47 0.68 42.65
C PRO A 437 9.35 1.53 41.39
N ILE A 438 10.14 2.60 41.30
CA ILE A 438 10.10 3.54 40.17
C ILE A 438 10.51 2.81 38.88
N ALA A 439 9.60 2.77 37.91
CA ALA A 439 9.89 2.30 36.56
C ALA A 439 10.70 3.33 35.77
N TYR A 440 11.52 2.82 34.86
CA TYR A 440 12.28 3.59 33.86
C TYR A 440 12.30 2.79 32.55
N PRO A 441 12.41 3.43 31.37
CA PRO A 441 12.54 2.71 30.12
C PRO A 441 13.76 1.78 30.09
N GLN A 442 13.55 0.53 29.70
CA GLN A 442 14.52 -0.57 29.75
C GLN A 442 14.75 -1.22 28.39
N ARG A 443 15.80 -2.02 28.27
CA ARG A 443 16.06 -2.88 27.10
C ARG A 443 15.57 -4.29 27.36
N ALA A 444 14.87 -4.87 26.40
CA ALA A 444 14.58 -6.30 26.36
C ALA A 444 14.89 -6.88 24.97
N LYS A 445 15.13 -8.19 24.90
CA LYS A 445 15.32 -8.95 23.67
C LYS A 445 14.01 -9.66 23.32
N VAL A 446 13.51 -9.54 22.09
CA VAL A 446 12.37 -10.34 21.63
C VAL A 446 12.74 -11.83 21.66
N VAL A 447 11.83 -12.68 22.11
CA VAL A 447 11.99 -14.15 22.21
C VAL A 447 10.75 -14.87 21.70
N GLY A 448 10.85 -16.19 21.58
CA GLY A 448 9.77 -17.05 21.13
C GLY A 448 10.24 -18.48 20.88
N PRO A 449 9.36 -19.35 20.35
CA PRO A 449 9.65 -20.76 20.09
C PRO A 449 10.83 -20.98 19.14
N LYS A 450 11.55 -22.08 19.36
CA LYS A 450 12.76 -22.43 18.61
C LYS A 450 12.45 -22.72 17.13
N GLY A 451 12.94 -21.84 16.25
CA GLY A 451 12.81 -21.95 14.80
C GLY A 451 11.82 -20.97 14.18
N GLU A 452 11.09 -20.22 15.01
CA GLU A 452 10.24 -19.11 14.57
C GLU A 452 11.07 -17.83 14.33
N THR A 453 10.52 -16.86 13.58
CA THR A 453 11.14 -15.54 13.33
C THR A 453 10.30 -14.37 13.85
N ILE A 454 8.99 -14.52 13.92
CA ILE A 454 8.05 -13.56 14.49
C ILE A 454 7.08 -14.39 15.33
N HIS A 455 7.06 -14.18 16.64
CA HIS A 455 6.13 -14.84 17.55
C HIS A 455 5.21 -13.78 18.14
N VAL A 456 3.93 -13.85 17.79
CA VAL A 456 2.89 -12.88 18.18
C VAL A 456 1.56 -13.57 18.41
N ASP A 457 0.70 -12.94 19.21
CA ASP A 457 -0.71 -13.30 19.32
C ASP A 457 -1.58 -12.53 18.29
N GLU A 458 -2.90 -12.70 18.39
CA GLU A 458 -3.87 -12.09 17.45
C GLU A 458 -3.85 -10.54 17.49
N TRP A 459 -3.42 -9.95 18.61
CA TRP A 459 -3.34 -8.50 18.80
C TRP A 459 -1.97 -7.93 18.41
N GLY A 460 -0.99 -8.78 18.09
CA GLY A 460 0.35 -8.38 17.70
C GLY A 460 1.29 -8.12 18.88
N ARG A 461 0.94 -8.57 20.09
CA ARG A 461 1.79 -8.54 21.27
C ARG A 461 2.95 -9.53 21.11
N ILE A 462 4.06 -9.35 21.82
CA ILE A 462 5.26 -10.20 21.72
C ILE A 462 5.68 -10.78 23.08
N LYS A 463 6.53 -11.82 23.07
CA LYS A 463 7.31 -12.25 24.24
C LYS A 463 8.71 -11.60 24.24
N VAL A 464 9.21 -11.25 25.42
CA VAL A 464 10.52 -10.60 25.61
C VAL A 464 11.30 -11.20 26.78
N ARG A 465 12.63 -11.12 26.71
CA ARG A 465 13.52 -11.32 27.86
C ARG A 465 14.14 -10.00 28.29
N PHE A 466 13.94 -9.61 29.54
CA PHE A 466 14.61 -8.45 30.13
C PHE A 466 16.11 -8.71 30.30
N LEU A 467 16.96 -7.77 29.89
CA LEU A 467 18.42 -8.00 29.84
C LEU A 467 19.10 -8.10 31.22
N PHE A 468 18.39 -7.86 32.32
CA PHE A 468 18.91 -8.03 33.68
C PHE A 468 18.78 -9.46 34.23
N THR A 469 18.01 -10.36 33.59
CA THR A 469 17.62 -11.64 34.22
C THR A 469 18.74 -12.68 34.20
N ARG A 470 19.13 -13.13 35.41
CA ARG A 470 20.18 -14.15 35.62
C ARG A 470 19.56 -15.53 35.85
N SER A 471 20.09 -16.56 35.22
CA SER A 471 19.55 -17.92 35.35
C SER A 471 19.62 -18.50 36.77
N ASP A 472 20.61 -18.09 37.56
CA ASP A 472 20.82 -18.51 38.96
C ASP A 472 19.66 -18.13 39.91
N ASP A 473 18.81 -17.16 39.54
CA ASP A 473 17.65 -16.72 40.31
C ASP A 473 16.31 -17.34 39.83
N HIS A 474 16.28 -17.92 38.63
CA HIS A 474 15.05 -18.42 37.96
C HIS A 474 15.00 -19.97 37.87
N GLY A 475 15.96 -20.66 38.49
CA GLY A 475 15.99 -22.13 38.52
C GLY A 475 14.81 -22.81 39.22
N HIS A 476 13.95 -22.04 39.89
CA HIS A 476 12.74 -22.51 40.56
C HIS A 476 11.60 -22.88 39.58
N ASP A 477 11.65 -22.42 38.33
CA ASP A 477 10.58 -22.59 37.34
C ASP A 477 11.12 -22.85 35.93
N GLY A 478 11.95 -23.90 35.77
CA GLY A 478 12.53 -24.26 34.47
C GLY A 478 13.44 -23.19 33.83
N GLY A 479 13.84 -22.17 34.58
CA GLY A 479 14.58 -21.00 34.07
C GLY A 479 13.70 -19.91 33.44
N ALA A 480 12.37 -20.02 33.48
CA ALA A 480 11.44 -19.03 32.96
C ALA A 480 11.77 -17.61 33.47
N GLY A 481 11.84 -16.66 32.55
CA GLY A 481 12.35 -15.31 32.79
C GLY A 481 13.81 -15.11 32.35
N SER A 482 14.57 -16.18 32.10
CA SER A 482 16.00 -16.14 31.78
C SER A 482 16.49 -17.21 30.79
N ASN A 483 15.60 -17.91 30.08
CA ASN A 483 15.92 -19.11 29.28
C ASN A 483 15.91 -18.90 27.76
N ASP A 484 15.69 -17.66 27.30
CA ASP A 484 15.66 -17.20 25.91
C ASP A 484 14.50 -17.74 25.04
N ASN A 485 13.41 -18.25 25.64
CA ASN A 485 12.19 -18.68 24.93
C ASN A 485 10.93 -17.90 25.35
N ASP A 486 9.76 -18.32 24.84
CA ASP A 486 8.44 -17.74 25.06
C ASP A 486 7.95 -17.70 26.52
N THR A 487 8.64 -18.39 27.44
CA THR A 487 8.39 -18.32 28.90
C THR A 487 9.10 -17.16 29.62
N ASP A 488 9.88 -16.32 28.93
CA ASP A 488 10.61 -15.21 29.58
C ASP A 488 9.78 -13.97 29.93
N SER A 489 8.53 -13.87 29.44
CA SER A 489 7.56 -12.84 29.85
C SER A 489 6.11 -13.29 29.61
N ALA A 490 5.16 -12.49 30.11
CA ALA A 490 3.79 -12.47 29.59
C ALA A 490 3.78 -11.84 28.19
N TRP A 491 2.61 -11.77 27.55
CA TRP A 491 2.46 -11.00 26.31
C TRP A 491 2.62 -9.50 26.59
N VAL A 492 3.51 -8.86 25.82
CA VAL A 492 3.86 -7.44 25.94
C VAL A 492 3.35 -6.69 24.72
N ASP A 493 2.56 -5.64 24.97
CA ASP A 493 1.99 -4.79 23.92
C ASP A 493 3.06 -4.08 23.08
N VAL A 494 2.74 -3.78 21.83
CA VAL A 494 3.66 -3.09 20.90
C VAL A 494 3.05 -1.79 20.41
N LEU A 495 3.62 -0.67 20.83
CA LEU A 495 3.27 0.66 20.32
C LEU A 495 3.56 0.70 18.81
N THR A 496 2.52 1.01 18.03
CA THR A 496 2.59 1.21 16.59
C THR A 496 2.39 2.70 16.27
N PRO A 497 3.00 3.23 15.20
CA PRO A 497 2.92 4.67 14.90
C PRO A 497 1.54 5.12 14.38
N TRP A 498 0.65 4.17 14.06
CA TRP A 498 -0.74 4.41 13.69
C TRP A 498 -1.54 3.11 13.89
N ALA A 499 -2.62 3.17 14.67
CA ALA A 499 -3.56 2.07 14.87
C ALA A 499 -5.01 2.57 14.85
N GLY A 500 -5.92 1.71 14.43
CA GLY A 500 -7.37 1.93 14.40
C GLY A 500 -8.09 0.63 14.03
N GLU A 501 -9.43 0.64 14.10
CA GLU A 501 -10.24 -0.55 13.87
C GLU A 501 -10.10 -1.07 12.42
N GLY A 502 -9.28 -2.11 12.24
CA GLY A 502 -8.99 -2.70 10.93
C GLY A 502 -8.00 -1.93 10.04
N TYR A 503 -7.38 -0.84 10.52
CA TYR A 503 -6.42 -0.03 9.75
C TYR A 503 -5.23 0.47 10.60
N GLY A 504 -4.13 0.86 9.94
CA GLY A 504 -2.94 1.38 10.60
C GLY A 504 -1.63 0.81 10.04
N ALA A 505 -0.57 0.86 10.85
CA ALA A 505 0.82 0.56 10.47
C ALA A 505 1.42 -0.55 11.34
N ARG A 506 1.35 -1.80 10.87
CA ARG A 506 1.81 -2.99 11.61
C ARG A 506 3.24 -3.41 11.23
N PHE A 507 4.20 -3.08 12.09
CA PHE A 507 5.62 -3.46 11.93
C PHE A 507 6.11 -4.36 13.08
N LEU A 508 5.65 -5.61 13.13
CA LEU A 508 5.92 -6.54 14.24
C LEU A 508 7.44 -6.68 14.52
N PRO A 509 7.86 -6.72 15.80
CA PRO A 509 9.22 -7.10 16.19
C PRO A 509 9.55 -8.56 15.83
N ARG A 510 10.82 -8.82 15.50
CA ARG A 510 11.32 -10.18 15.18
C ARG A 510 12.08 -10.78 16.35
N ILE A 511 12.05 -12.10 16.49
CA ILE A 511 12.81 -12.83 17.52
C ILE A 511 14.28 -12.43 17.45
N GLY A 512 14.83 -12.12 18.62
CA GLY A 512 16.17 -11.60 18.81
C GLY A 512 16.28 -10.07 18.77
N GLU A 513 15.36 -9.31 18.16
CA GLU A 513 15.43 -7.83 18.09
C GLU A 513 15.54 -7.21 19.50
N VAL A 514 16.17 -6.03 19.62
CA VAL A 514 16.23 -5.29 20.88
C VAL A 514 15.17 -4.20 20.86
N VAL A 515 14.25 -4.31 21.81
CA VAL A 515 13.12 -3.40 22.02
C VAL A 515 13.36 -2.53 23.25
N VAL A 516 12.81 -1.32 23.22
CA VAL A 516 12.67 -0.49 24.41
C VAL A 516 11.33 -0.84 25.06
N ILE A 517 11.39 -1.22 26.33
CA ILE A 517 10.22 -1.41 27.18
C ILE A 517 10.01 -0.13 27.99
N ASP A 518 8.79 0.37 28.03
CA ASP A 518 8.31 1.36 28.99
C ASP A 518 7.09 0.78 29.75
N PHE A 519 6.53 1.51 30.71
CA PHE A 519 5.65 0.93 31.72
C PHE A 519 4.39 1.78 31.98
N PHE A 520 3.20 1.20 31.80
CA PHE A 520 1.93 1.92 31.99
C PHE A 520 1.79 2.40 33.45
N ASP A 521 1.50 3.69 33.62
CA ASP A 521 1.46 4.41 34.91
C ASP A 521 2.70 4.16 35.80
N GLY A 522 3.86 3.96 35.17
CA GLY A 522 5.11 3.64 35.88
C GLY A 522 5.08 2.30 36.63
N ASN A 523 4.17 1.40 36.28
CA ASN A 523 4.05 0.08 36.91
C ASN A 523 4.99 -0.94 36.24
N ILE A 524 6.02 -1.39 36.95
CA ILE A 524 6.95 -2.41 36.41
C ILE A 524 6.28 -3.74 36.04
N ASP A 525 5.09 -4.01 36.59
CA ASP A 525 4.26 -5.18 36.26
C ASP A 525 3.35 -4.96 35.02
N ARG A 526 3.51 -3.82 34.30
CA ARG A 526 2.79 -3.47 33.04
C ARG A 526 3.73 -2.96 31.94
N PRO A 527 4.67 -3.81 31.45
CA PRO A 527 5.55 -3.46 30.34
C PRO A 527 4.79 -3.31 29.01
N PHE A 528 5.23 -2.37 28.17
CA PHE A 528 4.89 -2.28 26.74
C PHE A 528 6.10 -1.83 25.92
N VAL A 529 6.17 -2.21 24.65
CA VAL A 529 7.25 -1.84 23.73
C VAL A 529 6.97 -0.46 23.14
N THR A 530 7.85 0.51 23.38
CA THR A 530 7.81 1.84 22.74
C THR A 530 8.52 1.90 21.40
N GLY A 531 9.48 1.01 21.14
CA GLY A 531 10.25 1.02 19.90
C GLY A 531 11.41 0.01 19.86
N ARG A 532 12.31 0.19 18.90
CA ARG A 532 13.50 -0.65 18.66
C ARG A 532 14.76 0.20 18.54
N ILE A 533 15.90 -0.33 18.98
CA ILE A 533 17.22 0.32 18.85
C ILE A 533 18.18 -0.56 18.06
N HIS A 534 18.92 0.06 17.14
CA HIS A 534 20.06 -0.55 16.46
C HIS A 534 21.33 -0.41 17.32
N GLU A 535 21.78 -1.50 17.96
CA GLU A 535 22.97 -1.51 18.82
C GLU A 535 24.03 -2.52 18.34
N ALA A 536 25.31 -2.17 18.55
CA ALA A 536 26.49 -2.98 18.24
C ALA A 536 26.49 -3.58 16.82
N GLN A 537 26.40 -4.90 16.68
CA GLN A 537 26.46 -5.59 15.38
C GLN A 537 25.22 -5.34 14.50
N ARG A 538 24.14 -4.79 15.06
CA ARG A 538 22.95 -4.40 14.29
C ARG A 538 23.20 -3.07 13.62
N SER A 539 23.72 -3.15 12.40
CA SER A 539 23.77 -2.01 11.48
C SER A 539 22.40 -1.31 11.42
N PRO A 540 22.35 0.04 11.39
CA PRO A 540 21.18 0.79 10.95
C PRO A 540 20.72 0.37 9.55
N THR A 541 19.49 0.71 9.20
CA THR A 541 18.86 0.38 7.90
C THR A 541 19.76 0.77 6.73
N LYS A 542 20.25 -0.25 6.01
CA LYS A 542 21.05 -0.06 4.79
C LYS A 542 20.10 0.16 3.61
N PHE A 543 19.85 1.41 3.27
CA PHE A 543 19.30 1.76 1.96
C PHE A 543 20.40 1.54 0.91
N ASP A 544 20.05 0.78 -0.13
CA ASP A 544 20.97 0.13 -1.07
C ASP A 544 21.86 -0.96 -0.42
N VAL A 545 22.14 -2.04 -1.15
CA VAL A 545 22.86 -3.23 -0.60
C VAL A 545 24.31 -2.92 -0.20
N LYS A 546 24.95 -1.95 -0.86
CA LYS A 546 26.33 -1.54 -0.58
C LYS A 546 26.43 -0.32 0.35
N GLY A 547 25.34 0.43 0.52
CA GLY A 547 25.30 1.70 1.23
C GLY A 547 25.43 1.56 2.74
N GLN A 548 26.22 2.43 3.36
CA GLN A 548 26.42 2.45 4.82
C GLN A 548 26.55 3.89 5.35
N LEU A 549 26.08 4.11 6.57
CA LEU A 549 26.29 5.36 7.28
C LEU A 549 27.79 5.50 7.66
N PRO A 550 28.37 6.72 7.66
CA PRO A 550 27.71 8.01 7.44
C PRO A 550 27.58 8.44 5.97
N ALA A 551 28.06 7.67 4.99
CA ALA A 551 28.02 8.06 3.57
C ALA A 551 26.59 8.21 3.06
N THR A 552 25.69 7.30 3.44
CA THR A 552 24.26 7.32 3.05
C THR A 552 23.36 8.16 3.97
N LYS A 553 23.91 9.11 4.74
CA LYS A 553 23.15 9.96 5.72
C LYS A 553 22.00 10.79 5.14
N LYS A 554 21.88 10.89 3.81
CA LYS A 554 20.80 11.59 3.08
C LYS A 554 19.76 10.63 2.48
N LEU A 555 19.85 9.33 2.78
CA LEU A 555 18.84 8.33 2.41
C LEU A 555 17.89 8.09 3.58
N SER A 556 16.59 8.10 3.30
CA SER A 556 15.53 7.85 4.29
C SER A 556 14.44 6.92 3.73
N GLY A 557 13.52 6.47 4.58
CA GLY A 557 12.38 5.64 4.18
C GLY A 557 12.23 4.35 5.00
N ILE A 558 11.74 3.29 4.37
CA ILE A 558 11.42 2.00 5.00
C ILE A 558 12.00 0.86 4.14
N ARG A 559 12.71 -0.09 4.77
CA ARG A 559 13.18 -1.33 4.13
C ARG A 559 12.79 -2.53 4.99
N SER A 560 12.15 -3.52 4.37
CA SER A 560 11.82 -4.80 5.01
C SER A 560 12.89 -5.86 4.74
N GLN A 561 12.69 -7.06 5.29
CA GLN A 561 13.39 -8.27 4.87
C GLN A 561 12.37 -9.41 4.73
N GLU A 562 12.56 -10.28 3.76
CA GLU A 562 11.83 -11.54 3.58
C GLU A 562 11.89 -12.40 4.86
N ILE A 563 10.83 -13.19 5.11
CA ILE A 563 10.81 -14.16 6.22
C ILE A 563 11.38 -15.48 5.67
N ASN A 564 12.33 -16.08 6.40
CA ASN A 564 13.04 -17.30 5.99
C ASN A 564 13.76 -17.19 4.62
N GLY A 565 14.11 -15.96 4.21
CA GLY A 565 14.74 -15.69 2.91
C GLY A 565 15.69 -14.48 2.93
N SER A 566 15.98 -13.94 1.75
CA SER A 566 17.00 -12.91 1.52
C SER A 566 16.51 -11.69 0.73
N GLY A 567 15.29 -11.75 0.19
CA GLY A 567 14.62 -10.62 -0.45
C GLY A 567 14.27 -9.49 0.53
N PHE A 568 13.81 -8.39 -0.05
CA PHE A 568 13.33 -7.20 0.66
C PHE A 568 12.37 -6.40 -0.22
N ASN A 569 11.54 -5.58 0.42
CA ASN A 569 10.85 -4.45 -0.20
C ASN A 569 11.41 -3.15 0.39
N GLN A 570 11.48 -2.09 -0.42
CA GLN A 570 12.09 -0.81 -0.05
C GLN A 570 11.25 0.35 -0.59
N LEU A 571 10.89 1.29 0.29
CA LEU A 571 10.54 2.66 -0.05
C LEU A 571 11.71 3.54 0.37
N ARG A 572 12.37 4.23 -0.56
CA ARG A 572 13.57 5.03 -0.33
C ARG A 572 13.40 6.44 -0.89
N PHE A 573 13.75 7.43 -0.09
CA PHE A 573 13.96 8.81 -0.52
C PHE A 573 15.46 9.13 -0.47
N ASP A 574 15.95 9.91 -1.42
CA ASP A 574 17.33 10.40 -1.46
C ASP A 574 17.30 11.93 -1.52
N ASP A 575 17.68 12.57 -0.42
CA ASP A 575 17.72 14.03 -0.27
C ASP A 575 19.09 14.62 -0.65
N THR A 576 19.89 13.88 -1.42
CA THR A 576 21.18 14.36 -1.92
C THR A 576 20.98 15.47 -2.95
N THR A 577 21.53 16.65 -2.66
CA THR A 577 21.57 17.81 -3.56
C THR A 577 22.05 17.41 -4.97
N GLY A 578 21.23 17.68 -5.99
CA GLY A 578 21.52 17.29 -7.38
C GLY A 578 21.24 15.82 -7.73
N GLN A 579 20.77 15.00 -6.78
CA GLN A 579 20.40 13.59 -6.98
C GLN A 579 19.08 13.22 -6.30
N ILE A 580 18.16 14.19 -6.19
CA ILE A 580 16.88 13.99 -5.50
C ILE A 580 16.06 12.89 -6.19
N SER A 581 15.69 11.84 -5.44
CA SER A 581 14.97 10.70 -6.00
C SER A 581 14.09 9.96 -5.00
N THR A 582 13.03 9.34 -5.52
CA THR A 582 12.14 8.43 -4.77
C THR A 582 12.12 7.08 -5.46
N GLN A 583 12.20 6.01 -4.70
CA GLN A 583 12.14 4.64 -5.19
C GLN A 583 11.16 3.81 -4.37
N LEU A 584 10.26 3.10 -5.06
CA LEU A 584 9.51 1.97 -4.53
C LEU A 584 10.00 0.69 -5.24
N GLN A 585 10.56 -0.26 -4.50
CA GLN A 585 11.20 -1.46 -5.03
C GLN A 585 10.77 -2.72 -4.28
N SER A 586 10.58 -3.81 -5.01
CA SER A 586 10.73 -5.17 -4.51
C SER A 586 11.97 -5.81 -5.13
N SER A 587 12.74 -6.54 -4.33
CA SER A 587 13.82 -7.40 -4.84
C SER A 587 13.32 -8.50 -5.77
N HIS A 588 12.04 -8.88 -5.69
CA HIS A 588 11.45 -9.90 -6.55
C HIS A 588 11.40 -9.41 -8.01
N ALA A 589 12.09 -10.14 -8.90
CA ALA A 589 12.29 -9.77 -10.30
C ALA A 589 12.79 -8.32 -10.51
N ALA A 590 13.56 -7.76 -9.56
CA ALA A 590 14.05 -6.38 -9.58
C ALA A 590 12.95 -5.33 -9.89
N THR A 591 11.73 -5.57 -9.43
CA THR A 591 10.55 -4.78 -9.78
C THR A 591 10.53 -3.46 -9.02
N GLN A 592 10.56 -2.33 -9.74
CA GLN A 592 10.73 -1.01 -9.15
C GLN A 592 10.07 0.11 -9.95
N LEU A 593 9.57 1.11 -9.22
CA LEU A 593 9.25 2.45 -9.71
C LEU A 593 10.27 3.43 -9.13
N ASN A 594 11.03 4.09 -9.99
CA ASN A 594 11.98 5.15 -9.64
C ASN A 594 11.50 6.49 -10.20
N LEU A 595 11.66 7.57 -9.44
CA LEU A 595 11.25 8.94 -9.76
C LEU A 595 12.39 9.93 -9.44
N GLY A 596 12.52 10.99 -10.24
CA GLY A 596 13.52 12.05 -10.04
C GLY A 596 14.83 11.77 -10.77
N ASN A 597 15.97 12.06 -10.13
CA ASN A 597 17.30 11.77 -10.67
C ASN A 597 17.61 10.26 -10.50
N LEU A 598 17.53 9.52 -11.60
CA LEU A 598 17.75 8.07 -11.61
C LEU A 598 19.25 7.84 -11.43
N SER A 599 19.65 7.17 -10.34
CA SER A 599 21.07 6.98 -9.98
C SER A 599 21.41 5.51 -9.76
N HIS A 600 22.70 5.18 -9.82
CA HIS A 600 23.21 3.86 -9.40
C HIS A 600 23.20 3.73 -7.86
N PRO A 601 23.14 2.49 -7.31
CA PRO A 601 23.19 2.26 -5.87
C PRO A 601 24.41 2.92 -5.20
N LYS A 602 24.20 3.57 -4.05
CA LYS A 602 25.23 4.41 -3.42
C LYS A 602 26.24 3.62 -2.58
N GLU A 603 27.50 3.68 -3.01
CA GLU A 603 28.69 3.27 -2.22
C GLU A 603 29.33 4.46 -1.48
N GLN A 604 29.10 5.67 -1.96
CA GLN A 604 29.61 6.94 -1.43
C GLN A 604 28.45 7.95 -1.33
N GLU A 605 28.72 9.21 -0.92
CA GLU A 605 27.67 10.25 -0.76
C GLU A 605 26.92 10.56 -2.07
N THR A 606 27.58 10.38 -3.22
CA THR A 606 26.98 10.43 -4.56
C THR A 606 27.29 9.14 -5.34
N SER A 607 26.53 8.92 -6.41
CA SER A 607 26.74 7.83 -7.37
C SER A 607 26.59 8.34 -8.81
N GLN A 608 26.91 7.50 -9.81
CA GLN A 608 26.72 7.88 -11.21
C GLN A 608 25.22 7.92 -11.58
N GLY A 609 24.84 8.94 -12.34
CA GLY A 609 23.49 9.08 -12.89
C GLY A 609 23.21 8.10 -14.03
N ARG A 610 21.94 7.67 -14.14
CA ARG A 610 21.37 6.83 -15.20
C ARG A 610 20.40 7.60 -16.11
N GLY A 611 19.88 8.73 -15.65
CA GLY A 611 18.90 9.56 -16.35
C GLY A 611 18.06 10.39 -15.38
N GLU A 612 17.03 11.06 -15.89
CA GLU A 612 16.09 11.85 -15.07
C GLU A 612 14.65 11.60 -15.56
N GLY A 613 13.67 11.74 -14.65
CA GLY A 613 12.25 11.55 -14.94
C GLY A 613 11.66 10.39 -14.14
N PHE A 614 11.17 9.35 -14.81
CA PHE A 614 10.67 8.13 -14.17
C PHE A 614 11.13 6.86 -14.88
N GLU A 615 11.32 5.78 -14.12
CA GLU A 615 11.55 4.41 -14.62
C GLU A 615 10.58 3.46 -13.92
N LEU A 616 9.73 2.78 -14.69
CA LEU A 616 9.05 1.56 -14.24
C LEU A 616 9.79 0.36 -14.84
N ARG A 617 10.39 -0.48 -13.98
CA ARG A 617 11.17 -1.65 -14.39
C ARG A 617 10.66 -2.92 -13.69
N THR A 618 10.71 -4.02 -14.42
CA THR A 618 10.76 -5.38 -13.88
C THR A 618 11.57 -6.25 -14.83
N ASP A 619 12.20 -7.30 -14.30
CA ASP A 619 12.88 -8.34 -15.08
C ASP A 619 11.93 -9.53 -15.38
N ALA A 620 10.64 -9.40 -15.03
CA ALA A 620 9.56 -10.34 -15.33
C ALA A 620 8.48 -9.70 -16.25
N TRP A 621 7.21 -10.08 -16.12
CA TRP A 621 6.11 -9.56 -16.94
C TRP A 621 5.54 -8.24 -16.39
N GLY A 622 5.33 -7.26 -17.28
CA GLY A 622 4.62 -6.01 -16.97
C GLY A 622 3.28 -5.92 -17.72
N ALA A 623 2.32 -5.21 -17.14
CA ALA A 623 1.04 -4.90 -17.78
C ALA A 623 0.51 -3.53 -17.32
N VAL A 624 -0.01 -2.73 -18.25
CA VAL A 624 -0.67 -1.45 -17.99
C VAL A 624 -2.12 -1.56 -18.48
N ARG A 625 -3.08 -1.09 -17.68
CA ARG A 625 -4.52 -1.17 -17.98
C ARG A 625 -5.25 0.03 -17.40
N ALA A 626 -6.13 0.67 -18.18
CA ALA A 626 -7.01 1.73 -17.70
C ALA A 626 -8.40 1.61 -18.34
N GLY A 627 -9.40 1.29 -17.53
CA GLY A 627 -10.75 0.93 -18.00
C GLY A 627 -11.61 2.09 -18.52
N LYS A 628 -11.10 3.32 -18.51
CA LYS A 628 -11.75 4.53 -19.04
C LYS A 628 -10.95 5.24 -20.15
N GLY A 629 -9.94 4.56 -20.71
CA GLY A 629 -9.01 5.12 -21.69
C GLY A 629 -7.60 5.29 -21.13
N MET A 630 -6.62 5.39 -22.03
CA MET A 630 -5.19 5.52 -21.71
C MET A 630 -4.52 6.43 -22.75
N LEU A 631 -4.13 7.63 -22.35
CA LEU A 631 -3.30 8.51 -23.18
C LEU A 631 -1.82 8.19 -22.93
N ILE A 632 -1.09 7.88 -24.00
CA ILE A 632 0.37 7.89 -24.00
C ILE A 632 0.76 8.99 -24.99
N SER A 633 1.52 9.98 -24.51
CA SER A 633 1.85 11.20 -25.25
C SER A 633 3.27 11.65 -24.94
N THR A 634 3.91 12.30 -25.92
CA THR A 634 5.19 13.00 -25.76
C THR A 634 5.05 14.50 -26.00
N TYR A 635 3.83 15.01 -26.22
CA TYR A 635 3.56 16.45 -26.25
C TYR A 635 3.77 17.06 -24.86
N ALA A 636 4.47 18.20 -24.81
CA ALA A 636 4.73 18.90 -23.56
C ALA A 636 3.48 19.64 -23.04
N GLN A 637 3.22 19.53 -21.74
CA GLN A 637 2.13 20.19 -21.02
C GLN A 637 2.72 20.93 -19.83
N GLU A 638 3.11 22.19 -20.03
CA GLU A 638 3.76 22.97 -18.99
C GLU A 638 2.84 23.19 -17.77
N GLN A 639 3.43 23.08 -16.57
CA GLN A 639 2.78 23.29 -15.27
C GLN A 639 1.49 22.48 -15.00
N ALA A 640 1.18 21.47 -15.82
CA ALA A 640 -0.07 20.70 -15.76
C ALA A 640 -1.35 21.56 -15.80
N ILE A 641 -1.35 22.64 -16.60
CA ILE A 641 -2.47 23.60 -16.71
C ILE A 641 -3.73 22.94 -17.33
N ALA A 642 -3.54 22.00 -18.26
CA ALA A 642 -4.59 21.23 -18.92
C ALA A 642 -5.01 19.97 -18.13
N ASP A 643 -6.10 19.31 -18.52
CA ASP A 643 -6.53 18.03 -17.92
C ASP A 643 -5.59 16.86 -18.25
N HIS A 644 -5.54 15.85 -17.39
CA HIS A 644 -4.62 14.70 -17.49
C HIS A 644 -4.90 13.72 -18.67
N LEU A 645 -5.96 13.95 -19.44
CA LEU A 645 -6.28 13.23 -20.69
C LEU A 645 -6.45 14.20 -21.88
N GLU A 646 -6.02 15.46 -21.77
CA GLU A 646 -6.17 16.42 -22.86
C GLU A 646 -5.34 16.01 -24.08
N ALA A 647 -6.02 15.93 -25.22
CA ALA A 647 -5.46 15.38 -26.47
C ALA A 647 -5.54 16.38 -27.64
N ALA A 648 -5.60 17.69 -27.36
CA ALA A 648 -5.88 18.75 -28.34
C ALA A 648 -4.96 18.71 -29.59
N GLN A 649 -3.68 18.38 -29.41
CA GLN A 649 -2.73 18.25 -30.51
C GLN A 649 -3.01 17.00 -31.37
N ALA A 650 -3.43 15.89 -30.76
CA ALA A 650 -3.84 14.68 -31.47
C ALA A 650 -5.20 14.86 -32.17
N GLN A 651 -6.16 15.52 -31.53
CA GLN A 651 -7.44 15.93 -32.13
C GLN A 651 -7.21 16.81 -33.37
N SER A 652 -6.37 17.85 -33.25
CA SER A 652 -6.04 18.74 -34.37
C SER A 652 -5.40 17.98 -35.55
N LEU A 653 -4.49 17.06 -35.26
CA LEU A 653 -3.88 16.20 -36.29
C LEU A 653 -4.94 15.31 -36.97
N LEU A 654 -5.79 14.64 -36.20
CA LEU A 654 -6.86 13.78 -36.73
C LEU A 654 -7.87 14.57 -37.59
N SER A 655 -8.24 15.79 -37.19
CA SER A 655 -9.12 16.68 -37.98
C SER A 655 -8.49 17.13 -39.30
N GLN A 656 -7.19 17.44 -39.31
CA GLN A 656 -6.45 17.74 -40.56
C GLN A 656 -6.40 16.51 -41.49
N GLY A 657 -6.27 15.31 -40.92
CA GLY A 657 -6.35 14.05 -41.65
C GLY A 657 -7.74 13.77 -42.22
N TYR A 658 -8.79 14.05 -41.44
CA TYR A 658 -10.18 13.90 -41.85
C TYR A 658 -10.49 14.73 -43.11
N GLU A 659 -10.19 16.03 -43.12
CA GLU A 659 -10.44 16.87 -44.30
C GLU A 659 -9.60 16.42 -45.51
N SER A 660 -8.36 15.96 -45.29
CA SER A 660 -7.51 15.42 -46.35
C SER A 660 -8.09 14.14 -46.98
N MET A 661 -8.58 13.21 -46.15
CA MET A 661 -9.26 11.98 -46.60
C MET A 661 -10.59 12.28 -47.30
N LYS A 662 -11.37 13.24 -46.78
CA LYS A 662 -12.63 13.70 -47.35
C LYS A 662 -12.45 14.27 -48.76
N MET A 663 -11.48 15.18 -48.94
CA MET A 663 -11.19 15.76 -50.26
C MET A 663 -10.77 14.69 -51.28
N LEU A 664 -9.93 13.73 -50.88
CA LEU A 664 -9.57 12.58 -51.73
C LEU A 664 -10.77 11.69 -52.07
N SER A 665 -11.67 11.44 -51.12
CA SER A 665 -12.87 10.63 -51.36
C SER A 665 -13.94 11.33 -52.19
N GLU A 666 -14.04 12.66 -52.11
CA GLU A 666 -14.90 13.44 -53.00
C GLU A 666 -14.39 13.39 -54.43
N VAL A 667 -13.07 13.50 -54.64
CA VAL A 667 -12.45 13.29 -55.96
C VAL A 667 -12.70 11.86 -56.43
N ALA A 668 -12.49 10.86 -55.58
CA ALA A 668 -12.74 9.46 -55.91
C ALA A 668 -14.20 9.24 -56.34
N ALA A 669 -15.18 9.73 -55.59
CA ALA A 669 -16.60 9.59 -55.92
C ALA A 669 -17.00 10.35 -57.20
N LYS A 670 -16.47 11.57 -57.41
CA LYS A 670 -16.70 12.37 -58.65
C LYS A 670 -16.19 11.63 -59.90
N GLN A 671 -15.06 10.93 -59.79
CA GLN A 671 -14.52 10.10 -60.87
C GLN A 671 -15.12 8.68 -60.92
N GLN A 672 -16.13 8.37 -60.09
CA GLN A 672 -16.86 7.08 -59.99
C GLN A 672 -16.15 5.93 -59.24
N THR A 673 -15.13 6.18 -58.41
CA THR A 673 -14.51 5.18 -57.49
C THR A 673 -15.24 5.03 -56.15
N ASP A 674 -14.86 3.97 -55.42
CA ASP A 674 -15.25 3.68 -54.05
C ASP A 674 -14.98 4.88 -53.12
N ALA A 675 -15.92 5.19 -52.23
CA ALA A 675 -15.72 6.23 -51.21
C ALA A 675 -14.97 5.68 -49.98
N LEU A 676 -14.17 6.52 -49.30
CA LEU A 676 -13.47 6.13 -48.07
C LEU A 676 -14.46 5.97 -46.91
N ASN A 677 -14.91 4.74 -46.69
CA ASN A 677 -15.82 4.32 -45.60
C ASN A 677 -15.47 4.83 -44.18
N VAL A 678 -14.23 5.26 -43.93
CA VAL A 678 -13.77 5.81 -42.63
C VAL A 678 -14.27 7.24 -42.36
N ILE A 679 -14.59 8.03 -43.40
CA ILE A 679 -15.03 9.43 -43.28
C ILE A 679 -16.27 9.55 -42.39
N ASN A 680 -17.22 8.61 -42.52
CA ASN A 680 -18.48 8.63 -41.76
C ASN A 680 -18.31 8.17 -40.29
N ARG A 681 -17.09 7.86 -39.85
CA ARG A 681 -16.77 7.36 -38.50
C ARG A 681 -15.74 8.21 -37.76
N LEU A 682 -14.76 8.76 -38.48
CA LEU A 682 -13.66 9.52 -37.88
C LEU A 682 -14.14 10.74 -37.04
N PRO A 683 -15.17 11.53 -37.43
CA PRO A 683 -15.69 12.61 -36.59
C PRO A 683 -16.22 12.13 -35.22
N LYS A 684 -16.93 10.99 -35.16
CA LYS A 684 -17.38 10.39 -33.89
C LYS A 684 -16.19 10.02 -32.99
N PHE A 685 -15.08 9.54 -33.58
CA PHE A 685 -13.87 9.19 -32.84
C PHE A 685 -13.06 10.41 -32.39
N ILE A 686 -13.02 11.50 -33.18
CA ILE A 686 -12.38 12.75 -32.76
C ILE A 686 -13.15 13.36 -31.59
N GLN A 687 -14.48 13.45 -31.68
CA GLN A 687 -15.32 13.95 -30.59
C GLN A 687 -15.24 13.08 -29.34
N SER A 688 -15.10 11.75 -29.43
CA SER A 688 -14.95 10.91 -28.22
C SER A 688 -13.64 11.16 -27.45
N LEU A 689 -12.69 11.92 -28.01
CA LEU A 689 -11.52 12.45 -27.28
C LEU A 689 -11.78 13.79 -26.58
N GLU A 690 -12.89 14.47 -26.87
CA GLU A 690 -13.28 15.77 -26.26
C GLU A 690 -14.22 15.59 -25.05
N LEU A 691 -14.90 14.44 -24.98
CA LEU A 691 -16.08 14.22 -24.13
C LEU A 691 -15.73 13.87 -22.67
N LYS A 692 -15.66 14.90 -21.83
CA LYS A 692 -15.36 14.79 -20.39
C LYS A 692 -16.54 14.25 -19.56
N THR A 693 -17.79 14.30 -20.06
CA THR A 693 -18.99 13.82 -19.36
C THR A 693 -20.02 13.18 -20.29
N THR A 694 -20.88 12.32 -19.73
CA THR A 694 -21.96 11.65 -20.47
C THR A 694 -23.02 12.62 -21.01
N GLY A 695 -23.24 13.77 -20.36
CA GLY A 695 -24.14 14.81 -20.85
C GLY A 695 -23.60 15.44 -22.14
N GLN A 696 -22.34 15.88 -22.14
CA GLN A 696 -21.69 16.38 -23.36
C GLN A 696 -21.68 15.33 -24.48
N ALA A 697 -21.55 14.05 -24.15
CA ALA A 697 -21.57 12.95 -25.12
C ALA A 697 -22.94 12.79 -25.80
N LEU A 698 -24.00 12.94 -25.01
CA LEU A 698 -25.38 12.95 -25.47
C LEU A 698 -25.65 14.19 -26.35
N ASP A 699 -25.28 15.39 -25.90
CA ASP A 699 -25.44 16.65 -26.64
C ASP A 699 -24.72 16.60 -27.99
N SER A 700 -23.49 16.08 -28.02
CA SER A 700 -22.68 15.96 -29.24
C SER A 700 -23.24 14.90 -30.20
N THR A 701 -23.72 13.77 -29.67
CA THR A 701 -24.40 12.73 -30.47
C THR A 701 -25.69 13.28 -31.11
N VAL A 702 -26.46 14.06 -30.35
CA VAL A 702 -27.66 14.75 -30.83
C VAL A 702 -27.31 15.81 -31.89
N ASN A 703 -26.24 16.58 -31.71
CA ASN A 703 -25.83 17.60 -32.66
C ASN A 703 -25.28 17.02 -33.97
N LEU A 704 -24.49 15.93 -33.92
CA LEU A 704 -24.11 15.15 -35.12
C LEU A 704 -25.34 14.64 -35.89
N PHE A 705 -26.41 14.24 -35.19
CA PHE A 705 -27.64 13.81 -35.85
C PHE A 705 -28.42 14.99 -36.47
N LYS A 706 -28.45 16.17 -35.82
CA LYS A 706 -29.00 17.40 -36.42
C LYS A 706 -28.26 17.79 -37.70
N GLU A 707 -26.93 17.76 -37.71
CA GLU A 707 -26.13 17.98 -38.93
C GLU A 707 -26.39 16.90 -39.99
N GLY A 708 -26.49 15.63 -39.59
CA GLY A 708 -26.83 14.53 -40.49
C GLY A 708 -28.19 14.73 -41.17
N ILE A 709 -29.23 15.10 -40.41
CA ILE A 709 -30.57 15.39 -40.94
C ILE A 709 -30.55 16.56 -41.93
N ASN A 710 -29.75 17.61 -41.68
CA ASN A 710 -29.65 18.76 -42.57
C ASN A 710 -28.85 18.48 -43.85
N ASN A 711 -27.83 17.63 -43.79
CA ASN A 711 -26.88 17.41 -44.91
C ASN A 711 -27.20 16.16 -45.76
N ASP A 712 -27.68 15.06 -45.15
CA ASP A 712 -28.20 13.87 -45.84
C ASP A 712 -29.36 13.26 -45.03
N PRO A 713 -30.59 13.78 -45.19
CA PRO A 713 -31.74 13.30 -44.45
C PRO A 713 -32.06 11.82 -44.74
N ILE A 714 -31.75 11.30 -45.93
CA ILE A 714 -32.08 9.91 -46.30
C ILE A 714 -31.16 8.93 -45.57
N HIS A 715 -29.85 9.19 -45.54
CA HIS A 715 -28.92 8.35 -44.78
C HIS A 715 -29.10 8.55 -43.27
N ALA A 716 -29.36 9.78 -42.80
CA ALA A 716 -29.64 10.05 -41.40
C ALA A 716 -30.87 9.25 -40.90
N LEU A 717 -32.00 9.31 -41.63
CA LEU A 717 -33.21 8.56 -41.29
C LEU A 717 -33.01 7.04 -41.36
N LYS A 718 -32.27 6.52 -42.37
CA LYS A 718 -31.89 5.09 -42.40
C LYS A 718 -31.03 4.68 -41.18
N SER A 719 -30.14 5.56 -40.72
CA SER A 719 -29.27 5.31 -39.55
C SER A 719 -29.94 5.54 -38.19
N CYS A 720 -31.14 6.14 -38.16
CA CYS A 720 -31.80 6.60 -36.93
C CYS A 720 -32.06 5.48 -35.91
N GLY A 721 -32.21 4.23 -36.35
CA GLY A 721 -32.32 3.08 -35.46
C GLY A 721 -31.06 2.84 -34.60
N GLY A 722 -29.87 3.08 -35.18
CA GLY A 722 -28.60 3.02 -34.46
C GLY A 722 -28.41 4.22 -33.53
N PHE A 723 -28.74 5.43 -33.98
CA PHE A 723 -28.73 6.64 -33.15
C PHE A 723 -29.57 6.50 -31.86
N ILE A 724 -30.74 5.84 -31.93
CA ILE A 724 -31.57 5.56 -30.75
C ILE A 724 -30.91 4.52 -29.82
N GLN A 725 -30.13 3.58 -30.34
CA GLN A 725 -29.33 2.64 -29.53
C GLN A 725 -28.11 3.33 -28.89
N ASP A 726 -27.41 4.19 -29.63
CA ASP A 726 -26.29 5.02 -29.12
C ASP A 726 -26.77 5.87 -27.93
N ILE A 727 -27.89 6.59 -28.07
CA ILE A 727 -28.50 7.38 -26.98
C ILE A 727 -28.96 6.48 -25.82
N GLY A 728 -29.56 5.32 -26.11
CA GLY A 728 -29.98 4.36 -25.08
C GLY A 728 -28.81 3.83 -24.24
N ALA A 729 -27.65 3.62 -24.87
CA ALA A 729 -26.42 3.18 -24.21
C ALA A 729 -25.76 4.27 -23.34
N LEU A 730 -26.01 5.56 -23.64
CA LEU A 730 -25.49 6.70 -22.86
C LEU A 730 -26.23 6.92 -21.52
N GLY A 731 -27.31 6.20 -21.24
CA GLY A 731 -27.78 5.94 -19.86
C GLY A 731 -28.27 7.16 -19.04
N GLY A 732 -28.58 8.29 -19.68
CA GLY A 732 -29.04 9.52 -19.01
C GLY A 732 -30.44 9.96 -19.46
N ASN A 733 -31.34 10.18 -18.49
CA ASN A 733 -32.70 10.76 -18.61
C ASN A 733 -33.32 10.78 -20.03
N THR A 734 -33.69 9.61 -20.55
CA THR A 734 -34.30 9.43 -21.89
C THR A 734 -35.54 10.29 -22.13
N LYS A 735 -36.26 10.70 -21.07
CA LYS A 735 -37.46 11.53 -21.20
C LYS A 735 -37.14 12.95 -21.67
N GLY A 736 -36.14 13.61 -21.07
CA GLY A 736 -35.72 14.94 -21.50
C GLY A 736 -35.22 14.97 -22.95
N VAL A 737 -34.52 13.92 -23.37
CA VAL A 737 -34.04 13.74 -24.75
C VAL A 737 -35.20 13.61 -25.74
N VAL A 738 -36.25 12.85 -25.39
CA VAL A 738 -37.45 12.72 -26.23
C VAL A 738 -38.23 14.04 -26.30
N ASP A 739 -38.35 14.77 -25.17
CA ASP A 739 -39.02 16.06 -25.12
C ASP A 739 -38.28 17.11 -25.99
N GLU A 740 -36.94 17.16 -25.92
CA GLU A 740 -36.10 18.07 -26.72
C GLU A 740 -36.04 17.67 -28.21
N PHE A 741 -36.00 16.37 -28.54
CA PHE A 741 -36.08 15.88 -29.91
C PHE A 741 -37.44 16.23 -30.56
N ASN A 742 -38.54 16.11 -29.81
CA ASN A 742 -39.86 16.52 -30.28
C ASN A 742 -39.98 18.04 -30.43
N ALA A 743 -39.33 18.83 -29.56
CA ALA A 743 -39.24 20.28 -29.72
C ALA A 743 -38.51 20.67 -31.02
N PHE A 744 -37.39 20.02 -31.36
CA PHE A 744 -36.67 20.24 -32.62
C PHE A 744 -37.57 20.05 -33.85
N PHE A 745 -38.35 18.97 -33.91
CA PHE A 745 -39.31 18.74 -35.01
C PHE A 745 -40.54 19.67 -34.99
N THR A 746 -40.76 20.41 -33.90
CA THR A 746 -41.82 21.43 -33.83
C THR A 746 -41.35 22.77 -34.41
N ASP A 747 -40.06 23.10 -34.25
CA ASP A 747 -39.45 24.36 -34.72
C ASP A 747 -38.84 24.23 -36.13
N ALA A 748 -38.32 23.06 -36.50
CA ALA A 748 -37.74 22.73 -37.81
C ALA A 748 -38.82 22.52 -38.91
N LYS A 749 -39.65 23.54 -39.11
CA LYS A 749 -40.81 23.54 -40.02
C LYS A 749 -40.47 23.12 -41.45
N ASP A 750 -39.30 23.56 -41.95
CA ASP A 750 -38.81 23.24 -43.29
C ASP A 750 -38.36 21.78 -43.41
N ALA A 751 -37.88 21.15 -42.34
CA ALA A 751 -37.54 19.72 -42.33
C ALA A 751 -38.81 18.86 -42.41
N VAL A 752 -39.92 19.29 -41.79
CA VAL A 752 -41.22 18.62 -41.88
C VAL A 752 -41.82 18.77 -43.28
N GLU A 753 -41.76 19.94 -43.90
CA GLU A 753 -42.19 20.13 -45.30
C GLU A 753 -41.32 19.34 -46.30
N ASN A 754 -39.99 19.30 -46.13
CA ASN A 754 -39.11 18.48 -46.97
C ASN A 754 -39.40 16.97 -46.83
N LEU A 755 -39.64 16.49 -45.60
CA LEU A 755 -40.00 15.09 -45.36
C LEU A 755 -41.40 14.75 -45.91
N LYS A 756 -42.34 15.70 -45.85
CA LYS A 756 -43.66 15.59 -46.49
C LYS A 756 -43.56 15.53 -48.01
N ALA A 757 -42.75 16.39 -48.64
CA ALA A 757 -42.50 16.35 -50.08
C ALA A 757 -41.80 15.05 -50.52
N PHE A 758 -40.91 14.49 -49.69
CA PHE A 758 -40.32 13.17 -49.90
C PHE A 758 -41.37 12.05 -49.79
N ILE A 759 -42.23 12.08 -48.77
CA ILE A 759 -43.36 11.14 -48.63
C ILE A 759 -44.26 11.21 -49.86
N GLU A 760 -44.60 12.41 -50.34
CA GLU A 760 -45.49 12.61 -51.50
C GLU A 760 -44.86 12.09 -52.80
N ASN A 761 -43.56 12.32 -53.02
CA ASN A 761 -42.83 11.77 -54.16
C ASN A 761 -42.80 10.22 -54.14
N VAL A 762 -42.64 9.60 -52.96
CA VAL A 762 -42.69 8.13 -52.79
C VAL A 762 -44.12 7.58 -52.81
N GLU A 763 -45.13 8.33 -52.37
CA GLU A 763 -46.56 8.00 -52.58
C GLU A 763 -46.92 8.00 -54.07
N GLU A 764 -46.29 8.85 -54.88
CA GLU A 764 -46.48 8.89 -56.33
C GLU A 764 -45.73 7.74 -57.04
N HIS A 765 -44.42 7.59 -56.80
CA HIS A 765 -43.53 6.70 -57.57
C HIS A 765 -43.17 5.33 -56.93
N GLY A 766 -43.53 5.08 -55.67
CA GLY A 766 -43.19 3.84 -54.96
C GLY A 766 -44.05 2.62 -55.31
N ALA A 767 -43.61 1.42 -54.92
CA ALA A 767 -44.39 0.19 -55.05
C ALA A 767 -45.52 0.10 -54.00
N ASP A 768 -46.65 -0.53 -54.35
CA ASP A 768 -47.92 -0.43 -53.58
C ASP A 768 -47.84 -0.83 -52.10
N ILE A 769 -46.99 -1.80 -51.76
CA ILE A 769 -46.75 -2.25 -50.37
C ILE A 769 -46.15 -1.12 -49.49
N VAL A 770 -45.43 -0.17 -50.09
CA VAL A 770 -44.81 0.96 -49.40
C VAL A 770 -45.81 2.10 -49.21
N LYS A 771 -46.63 2.40 -50.23
CA LYS A 771 -47.64 3.48 -50.20
C LYS A 771 -48.58 3.37 -49.00
N GLY A 772 -49.15 2.18 -48.78
CA GLY A 772 -50.10 1.92 -47.69
C GLY A 772 -49.53 2.05 -46.27
N LYS A 773 -48.20 2.04 -46.10
CA LYS A 773 -47.54 2.28 -44.80
C LYS A 773 -47.11 3.73 -44.60
N LEU A 774 -46.62 4.40 -45.64
CA LEU A 774 -46.22 5.82 -45.53
C LEU A 774 -47.41 6.73 -45.21
N ALA A 775 -48.57 6.50 -45.84
CA ALA A 775 -49.78 7.27 -45.58
C ALA A 775 -50.20 7.26 -44.09
N SER A 776 -50.07 6.12 -43.38
CA SER A 776 -50.43 6.04 -41.96
C SER A 776 -49.40 6.63 -41.00
N ILE A 777 -48.19 6.95 -41.49
CA ILE A 777 -47.16 7.69 -40.76
C ILE A 777 -47.30 9.20 -40.97
N LYS A 778 -47.74 9.63 -42.16
CA LYS A 778 -48.00 11.04 -42.53
C LYS A 778 -48.90 11.77 -41.52
N ASP A 779 -49.95 11.09 -41.04
CA ASP A 779 -50.87 11.61 -40.01
C ASP A 779 -50.34 11.52 -38.56
N ARG A 780 -49.30 10.71 -38.31
CA ARG A 780 -48.72 10.48 -36.97
C ARG A 780 -47.58 11.44 -36.64
N ILE A 781 -46.83 11.90 -37.64
CA ILE A 781 -45.62 12.68 -37.43
C ILE A 781 -45.87 14.03 -36.73
N HIS A 782 -47.07 14.62 -36.91
CA HIS A 782 -47.52 15.80 -36.19
C HIS A 782 -47.97 15.56 -34.73
N LYS A 783 -48.02 14.30 -34.27
CA LYS A 783 -48.47 13.92 -32.91
C LYS A 783 -47.38 13.26 -32.07
N ASN A 784 -46.50 12.46 -32.70
CA ASN A 784 -45.28 11.96 -32.08
C ASN A 784 -44.18 11.80 -33.15
N PRO A 785 -43.35 12.84 -33.38
CA PRO A 785 -42.24 12.78 -34.34
C PRO A 785 -41.30 11.61 -34.07
N PHE A 786 -40.93 11.40 -32.81
CA PHE A 786 -39.96 10.36 -32.39
C PHE A 786 -40.42 8.93 -32.74
N GLU A 787 -41.64 8.53 -32.37
CA GLU A 787 -42.18 7.21 -32.76
C GLU A 787 -42.37 7.10 -34.28
N SER A 788 -42.84 8.16 -34.94
CA SER A 788 -43.09 8.16 -36.38
C SER A 788 -41.80 7.95 -37.18
N ILE A 789 -40.70 8.61 -36.79
CA ILE A 789 -39.37 8.42 -37.40
C ILE A 789 -38.83 7.01 -37.10
N GLN A 790 -39.11 6.46 -35.92
CA GLN A 790 -38.76 5.07 -35.59
C GLN A 790 -39.55 4.05 -36.44
N GLU A 791 -40.79 4.34 -36.84
CA GLU A 791 -41.53 3.56 -37.84
C GLU A 791 -40.99 3.77 -39.26
N VAL A 792 -40.66 4.99 -39.69
CA VAL A 792 -40.03 5.28 -41.00
C VAL A 792 -38.73 4.48 -41.15
N GLY A 793 -37.85 4.49 -40.15
CA GLY A 793 -36.60 3.71 -40.16
C GLY A 793 -36.85 2.21 -40.35
N LYS A 794 -37.87 1.65 -39.68
CA LYS A 794 -38.27 0.23 -39.83
C LYS A 794 -38.90 -0.08 -41.20
N VAL A 795 -39.59 0.88 -41.83
CA VAL A 795 -40.13 0.73 -43.19
C VAL A 795 -39.01 0.82 -44.23
N LEU A 796 -38.12 1.80 -44.14
CA LEU A 796 -37.00 2.00 -45.07
C LEU A 796 -35.92 0.90 -44.95
N ALA A 797 -35.76 0.28 -43.78
CA ALA A 797 -34.85 -0.86 -43.59
C ALA A 797 -35.22 -2.12 -44.39
N ASN A 798 -36.46 -2.22 -44.91
CA ASN A 798 -36.94 -3.36 -45.69
C ASN A 798 -36.98 -3.09 -47.21
N VAL A 799 -36.36 -2.01 -47.69
CA VAL A 799 -36.21 -1.72 -49.12
C VAL A 799 -34.82 -2.15 -49.58
N GLU A 800 -34.71 -3.35 -50.16
CA GLU A 800 -33.50 -3.79 -50.87
C GLU A 800 -33.21 -2.80 -52.01
N THR A 801 -32.20 -1.96 -51.79
CA THR A 801 -31.72 -1.00 -52.79
C THR A 801 -30.66 -1.74 -53.60
N LYS A 802 -30.94 -2.08 -54.86
CA LYS A 802 -29.98 -2.80 -55.71
C LYS A 802 -28.82 -1.89 -56.10
N ASP A 803 -27.61 -2.40 -55.91
CA ASP A 803 -26.36 -1.71 -56.23
C ASP A 803 -26.22 -1.43 -57.74
N PHE A 804 -25.49 -0.37 -58.09
CA PHE A 804 -24.91 -0.21 -59.43
C PHE A 804 -23.53 0.46 -59.36
N ASP A 805 -22.52 -0.29 -59.78
CA ASP A 805 -21.09 0.05 -59.83
C ASP A 805 -20.78 1.29 -60.72
N MET A 806 -19.84 2.20 -60.41
CA MET A 806 -18.41 2.10 -60.03
C MET A 806 -17.41 1.91 -61.19
N MET A 807 -16.53 2.89 -61.44
CA MET A 807 -15.06 2.82 -61.25
C MET A 807 -14.28 4.06 -61.74
N SER A 808 -13.02 4.24 -61.29
CA SER A 808 -12.13 5.35 -61.72
C SER A 808 -10.67 4.95 -62.04
N VAL A 809 -9.73 5.87 -61.85
CA VAL A 809 -8.58 6.18 -62.72
C VAL A 809 -7.20 5.82 -62.14
N CYS A 810 -6.22 5.73 -63.06
CA CYS A 810 -4.77 5.87 -62.83
C CYS A 810 -4.08 4.69 -62.12
N GLY A 811 -2.79 4.42 -62.32
CA GLY A 811 -1.73 5.24 -62.92
C GLY A 811 -0.58 5.33 -61.90
N THR A 812 0.64 4.89 -62.25
CA THR A 812 1.68 4.60 -61.23
C THR A 812 3.13 4.93 -61.64
N PHE A 813 3.95 5.39 -60.68
CA PHE A 813 5.35 5.81 -60.86
C PHE A 813 6.40 4.70 -60.62
N SER A 814 7.65 4.93 -61.04
CA SER A 814 8.92 4.46 -60.42
C SER A 814 10.13 5.21 -61.05
N LYS A 815 11.30 5.51 -60.45
CA LYS A 815 12.02 5.24 -59.17
C LYS A 815 12.68 6.57 -58.70
N GLY A 816 13.36 6.73 -57.56
CA GLY A 816 13.75 5.81 -56.46
C GLY A 816 15.27 5.59 -56.32
N SER A 817 15.75 5.31 -55.10
CA SER A 817 17.13 4.87 -54.79
C SER A 817 17.21 4.22 -53.39
N LYS A 818 18.25 3.43 -53.11
CA LYS A 818 18.45 2.75 -51.80
C LYS A 818 19.33 3.57 -50.84
N LEU A 819 19.01 3.53 -49.55
CA LEU A 819 19.99 3.59 -48.46
C LEU A 819 19.77 2.41 -47.51
N GLU A 820 20.85 1.72 -47.12
CA GLU A 820 20.85 0.75 -46.03
C GLU A 820 21.42 1.40 -44.78
N ILE A 821 20.55 1.77 -43.84
CA ILE A 821 20.92 2.36 -42.54
C ILE A 821 20.40 1.44 -41.43
N SER A 822 21.29 0.91 -40.59
CA SER A 822 20.84 0.26 -39.36
C SER A 822 20.38 1.32 -38.36
N PRO A 823 19.31 1.10 -37.58
CA PRO A 823 18.84 2.09 -36.60
C PRO A 823 19.95 2.57 -35.63
N SER A 824 20.88 1.69 -35.27
CA SER A 824 22.08 2.01 -34.49
C SER A 824 23.03 3.02 -35.15
N LYS A 825 23.17 3.02 -36.49
CA LYS A 825 23.96 4.00 -37.24
C LYS A 825 23.21 5.31 -37.47
N ALA A 826 21.89 5.23 -37.71
CA ALA A 826 21.04 6.43 -37.77
C ALA A 826 21.14 7.21 -36.46
N LEU A 827 20.89 6.54 -35.32
CA LEU A 827 20.84 7.17 -34.00
C LEU A 827 22.20 7.77 -33.59
N SER A 828 23.31 7.08 -33.82
CA SER A 828 24.65 7.58 -33.45
C SER A 828 25.13 8.74 -34.34
N SER A 829 24.77 8.75 -35.63
CA SER A 829 25.09 9.90 -36.51
C SER A 829 24.19 11.11 -36.23
N LEU A 830 22.93 10.91 -35.88
CA LEU A 830 22.05 11.96 -35.35
C LEU A 830 22.61 12.53 -34.05
N GLN A 831 22.96 11.69 -33.08
CA GLN A 831 23.43 12.13 -31.77
C GLN A 831 24.67 13.02 -31.86
N GLY A 832 25.70 12.61 -32.60
CA GLY A 832 26.92 13.42 -32.78
C GLY A 832 26.71 14.72 -33.56
N PHE A 833 25.71 14.77 -34.46
CA PHE A 833 25.31 16.01 -35.14
C PHE A 833 24.54 16.94 -34.19
N MET A 834 23.60 16.39 -33.41
CA MET A 834 22.77 17.13 -32.47
C MET A 834 23.60 17.78 -31.37
N GLU A 835 24.52 17.02 -30.74
CA GLU A 835 25.37 17.52 -29.64
C GLU A 835 26.26 18.71 -30.06
N GLY A 836 26.81 18.68 -31.28
CA GLY A 836 27.59 19.80 -31.82
C GLY A 836 26.73 21.03 -32.20
N TYR A 837 25.52 20.80 -32.71
CA TYR A 837 24.61 21.87 -33.14
C TYR A 837 23.93 22.57 -31.95
N THR A 838 23.53 21.84 -30.90
CA THR A 838 22.92 22.45 -29.70
C THR A 838 23.94 23.24 -28.89
N GLN A 839 25.18 22.78 -28.72
CA GLN A 839 26.22 23.55 -28.04
C GLN A 839 26.47 24.92 -28.70
N GLY A 840 26.40 25.00 -30.03
CA GLY A 840 26.53 26.27 -30.77
C GLY A 840 25.33 27.23 -30.60
N LEU A 841 24.13 26.70 -30.35
CA LEU A 841 22.91 27.50 -30.16
C LEU A 841 22.69 27.90 -28.70
N GLU A 842 23.00 27.04 -27.74
CA GLU A 842 22.91 27.33 -26.31
C GLU A 842 23.94 28.39 -25.86
N SER A 843 25.11 28.41 -26.51
CA SER A 843 26.15 29.43 -26.30
C SER A 843 25.94 30.72 -27.11
N SER A 844 24.90 30.81 -27.94
CA SER A 844 24.55 32.02 -28.66
C SER A 844 23.94 33.08 -27.74
N SER A 845 24.25 34.36 -28.00
CA SER A 845 23.70 35.50 -27.27
C SER A 845 22.33 35.98 -27.80
N ASP A 846 21.74 35.28 -28.79
CA ASP A 846 20.41 35.55 -29.31
C ASP A 846 19.37 34.65 -28.62
N THR A 847 18.43 35.26 -27.90
CA THR A 847 17.36 34.55 -27.17
C THR A 847 16.52 33.65 -28.07
N LYS A 848 16.30 34.00 -29.34
CA LYS A 848 15.56 33.14 -30.29
C LYS A 848 16.34 31.90 -30.69
N GLN A 849 17.67 31.98 -30.71
CA GLN A 849 18.53 30.82 -30.99
C GLN A 849 18.59 29.88 -29.79
N GLN A 850 18.61 30.41 -28.56
CA GLN A 850 18.45 29.59 -27.35
C GLN A 850 17.06 28.92 -27.26
N GLU A 851 15.98 29.60 -27.65
CA GLU A 851 14.64 28.99 -27.73
C GLU A 851 14.58 27.89 -28.80
N GLN A 852 15.16 28.10 -29.98
CA GLN A 852 15.29 27.05 -31.00
C GLN A 852 16.13 25.85 -30.51
N GLY A 853 17.19 26.09 -29.73
CA GLY A 853 17.98 25.02 -29.10
C GLY A 853 17.15 24.15 -28.15
N LYS A 854 16.33 24.78 -27.29
CA LYS A 854 15.44 24.06 -26.35
C LYS A 854 14.39 23.19 -27.05
N ILE A 855 13.87 23.65 -28.20
CA ILE A 855 12.86 22.91 -28.98
C ILE A 855 13.46 21.66 -29.67
N PHE A 856 14.78 21.56 -29.82
CA PHE A 856 15.41 20.57 -30.69
C PHE A 856 15.52 19.14 -30.14
N ARG A 857 15.17 18.89 -28.87
CA ARG A 857 15.02 17.51 -28.34
C ARG A 857 13.71 16.90 -28.83
N GLN A 858 13.76 16.25 -29.99
CA GLN A 858 12.59 15.60 -30.62
C GLN A 858 11.89 14.60 -29.68
N ALA A 859 10.58 14.78 -29.53
CA ALA A 859 9.71 14.06 -28.61
C ALA A 859 9.34 12.65 -29.11
N LEU A 860 10.29 11.72 -29.11
CA LEU A 860 10.16 10.39 -29.71
C LEU A 860 9.32 9.40 -28.87
N MET A 861 8.38 8.72 -29.52
CA MET A 861 7.76 7.48 -29.01
C MET A 861 8.24 6.29 -29.84
N LEU A 862 8.62 5.19 -29.18
CA LEU A 862 9.14 3.98 -29.83
C LEU A 862 8.50 2.73 -29.23
N LEU A 863 7.94 1.86 -30.09
CA LEU A 863 7.42 0.54 -29.72
C LEU A 863 8.31 -0.53 -30.37
N ALA A 864 8.88 -1.42 -29.56
CA ALA A 864 9.80 -2.46 -30.02
C ALA A 864 9.61 -3.76 -29.22
N SER A 865 9.75 -4.90 -29.89
CA SER A 865 9.66 -6.25 -29.31
C SER A 865 10.50 -7.22 -30.13
N PRO A 866 11.27 -8.14 -29.51
CA PRO A 866 12.09 -9.11 -30.23
C PRO A 866 11.26 -10.22 -30.92
N ASN A 867 10.01 -10.44 -30.49
CA ASN A 867 9.17 -11.55 -30.96
C ASN A 867 7.96 -11.08 -31.79
N GLY A 868 7.43 -9.88 -31.53
CA GLY A 868 6.26 -9.36 -32.24
C GLY A 868 5.48 -8.30 -31.45
N ILE A 869 4.67 -7.53 -32.17
CA ILE A 869 3.74 -6.50 -31.67
C ILE A 869 2.39 -6.75 -32.35
N ALA A 870 1.29 -6.53 -31.63
CA ALA A 870 -0.06 -6.62 -32.17
C ALA A 870 -0.88 -5.39 -31.75
N LEU A 871 -1.67 -4.86 -32.69
CA LEU A 871 -2.63 -3.77 -32.48
C LEU A 871 -4.01 -4.29 -32.90
N THR A 872 -4.97 -4.31 -31.97
CA THR A 872 -6.28 -4.94 -32.18
C THR A 872 -7.39 -4.20 -31.44
N THR A 873 -8.53 -3.99 -32.08
CA THR A 873 -9.73 -3.34 -31.53
C THR A 873 -10.97 -3.85 -32.29
N PRO A 874 -12.16 -3.91 -31.66
CA PRO A 874 -13.39 -4.27 -32.37
C PRO A 874 -13.89 -3.17 -33.34
N GLU A 875 -13.37 -1.93 -33.23
CA GLU A 875 -13.85 -0.80 -34.03
C GLU A 875 -12.83 -0.29 -35.07
N ASN A 876 -11.99 0.70 -34.71
CA ASN A 876 -11.17 1.46 -35.65
C ASN A 876 -9.71 1.53 -35.17
N ILE A 877 -8.75 1.14 -36.01
CA ILE A 877 -7.33 1.52 -35.88
C ILE A 877 -7.08 2.66 -36.87
N ILE A 878 -6.52 3.77 -36.38
CA ILE A 878 -6.16 4.93 -37.20
C ILE A 878 -4.66 5.11 -37.11
N LEU A 879 -3.97 5.05 -38.25
CA LEU A 879 -2.55 5.36 -38.40
C LEU A 879 -2.44 6.58 -39.31
N GLN A 880 -1.87 7.67 -38.80
CA GLN A 880 -1.78 8.94 -39.53
C GLN A 880 -0.47 9.65 -39.20
N ALA A 881 0.16 10.23 -40.22
CA ALA A 881 1.28 11.15 -40.11
C ALA A 881 1.10 12.30 -41.12
N SER A 882 1.66 13.48 -40.84
CA SER A 882 1.62 14.64 -41.75
C SER A 882 2.65 14.59 -42.88
N GLN A 883 3.48 13.54 -42.92
CA GLN A 883 4.55 13.35 -43.91
C GLN A 883 4.49 11.92 -44.46
N ASP A 884 5.13 10.96 -43.80
CA ASP A 884 5.29 9.58 -44.29
C ASP A 884 4.76 8.54 -43.30
N ILE A 885 4.21 7.44 -43.83
CA ILE A 885 4.00 6.17 -43.12
C ILE A 885 4.78 5.09 -43.88
N ALA A 886 5.73 4.45 -43.22
CA ALA A 886 6.68 3.52 -43.85
C ALA A 886 6.54 2.10 -43.31
N GLU A 887 5.75 1.27 -44.00
CA GLU A 887 5.64 -0.17 -43.69
C GLU A 887 6.69 -0.98 -44.45
N SER A 888 7.43 -1.85 -43.74
CA SER A 888 8.40 -2.76 -44.35
C SER A 888 8.57 -4.04 -43.53
N ALA A 889 8.80 -5.17 -44.22
CA ALA A 889 9.05 -6.47 -43.59
C ALA A 889 10.00 -7.31 -44.45
N SER A 890 10.90 -8.07 -43.82
CA SER A 890 11.82 -8.98 -44.53
C SER A 890 11.16 -10.30 -44.98
N GLY A 891 9.97 -10.61 -44.46
CA GLY A 891 9.17 -11.80 -44.82
C GLY A 891 8.09 -11.47 -45.86
N SER A 892 6.90 -11.08 -45.39
CA SER A 892 5.83 -10.52 -46.21
C SER A 892 5.05 -9.45 -45.45
N ILE A 893 4.34 -8.59 -46.19
CA ILE A 893 3.25 -7.75 -45.70
C ILE A 893 1.97 -8.37 -46.26
N ASN A 894 0.94 -8.54 -45.44
CA ASN A 894 -0.32 -9.17 -45.83
C ASN A 894 -1.47 -8.20 -45.53
N LEU A 895 -2.14 -7.70 -46.57
CA LEU A 895 -3.29 -6.81 -46.46
C LEU A 895 -4.56 -7.60 -46.83
N SER A 896 -5.55 -7.62 -45.93
CA SER A 896 -6.78 -8.41 -46.09
C SER A 896 -7.95 -7.76 -45.35
N ALA A 897 -9.10 -7.61 -46.02
CA ALA A 897 -10.35 -7.17 -45.42
C ALA A 897 -11.51 -8.09 -45.84
N GLN A 898 -12.55 -8.20 -45.02
CA GLN A 898 -13.76 -8.97 -45.34
C GLN A 898 -14.73 -8.23 -46.29
N LYS A 899 -14.61 -6.90 -46.38
CA LYS A 899 -15.39 -6.05 -47.27
C LYS A 899 -14.49 -5.48 -48.37
N ASN A 900 -13.99 -4.25 -48.21
CA ASN A 900 -13.25 -3.53 -49.24
C ASN A 900 -11.80 -3.30 -48.78
N ILE A 901 -10.85 -3.33 -49.72
CA ILE A 901 -9.53 -2.68 -49.56
C ILE A 901 -9.50 -1.53 -50.55
N ILE A 902 -9.46 -0.30 -50.05
CA ILE A 902 -9.52 0.93 -50.85
C ILE A 902 -8.18 1.64 -50.69
N GLY A 903 -7.52 1.93 -51.81
CA GLY A 903 -6.25 2.66 -51.84
C GLY A 903 -6.37 3.89 -52.72
N HIS A 904 -6.28 5.08 -52.12
CA HIS A 904 -6.33 6.36 -52.81
C HIS A 904 -5.01 7.12 -52.67
N ALA A 905 -4.67 7.92 -53.67
CA ALA A 905 -3.56 8.87 -53.63
C ALA A 905 -3.85 10.03 -54.59
N GLN A 906 -3.33 11.23 -54.27
CA GLN A 906 -3.53 12.42 -55.10
C GLN A 906 -2.65 12.43 -56.36
N ASP A 907 -1.42 11.92 -56.22
CA ASP A 907 -0.37 11.96 -57.25
C ASP A 907 -0.14 10.58 -57.89
N LYS A 908 -0.06 9.51 -57.07
CA LYS A 908 0.34 8.19 -57.54
C LYS A 908 0.01 7.05 -56.59
N ILE A 909 -0.21 5.86 -57.17
CA ILE A 909 0.11 4.58 -56.51
C ILE A 909 1.45 4.08 -57.11
N SER A 910 2.09 3.07 -56.53
CA SER A 910 3.24 2.39 -57.16
C SER A 910 3.30 0.91 -56.74
N LEU A 911 3.23 0.01 -57.72
CA LEU A 911 3.27 -1.44 -57.51
C LEU A 911 4.43 -2.06 -58.30
N PHE A 912 5.39 -2.68 -57.61
CA PHE A 912 6.58 -3.25 -58.25
C PHE A 912 6.93 -4.62 -57.66
N ALA A 913 7.04 -5.64 -58.53
CA ALA A 913 7.38 -7.01 -58.16
C ALA A 913 8.64 -7.49 -58.88
N ALA A 914 9.77 -7.55 -58.17
CA ALA A 914 11.11 -7.71 -58.77
C ALA A 914 11.44 -9.10 -59.35
N GLN A 915 10.78 -10.18 -58.88
CA GLN A 915 11.17 -11.56 -59.22
C GLN A 915 10.01 -12.44 -59.70
N LYS A 916 8.92 -12.54 -58.93
CA LYS A 916 7.82 -13.51 -59.18
C LYS A 916 6.58 -12.91 -59.88
N GLY A 917 6.65 -11.64 -60.27
CA GLY A 917 5.58 -10.91 -60.97
C GLY A 917 4.44 -10.45 -60.07
N LEU A 918 3.58 -9.60 -60.62
CA LEU A 918 2.31 -9.17 -60.02
C LEU A 918 1.19 -10.15 -60.46
N ARG A 919 0.16 -10.32 -59.62
CA ARG A 919 -1.05 -11.10 -59.92
C ARG A 919 -2.27 -10.40 -59.34
N ALA A 920 -3.33 -10.29 -60.12
CA ALA A 920 -4.64 -9.83 -59.69
C ALA A 920 -5.70 -10.85 -60.14
N TYR A 921 -6.71 -11.10 -59.30
CA TYR A 921 -7.75 -12.09 -59.55
C TYR A 921 -9.09 -11.59 -59.00
N ALA A 922 -10.13 -11.55 -59.83
CA ALA A 922 -11.51 -11.45 -59.38
C ALA A 922 -12.13 -12.85 -59.42
N ALA A 923 -12.68 -13.33 -58.30
CA ALA A 923 -13.33 -14.65 -58.23
C ALA A 923 -14.79 -14.64 -58.74
N LYS A 924 -15.42 -13.45 -58.67
CA LYS A 924 -16.75 -13.12 -59.20
C LYS A 924 -16.77 -11.59 -59.40
N GLY A 925 -17.47 -11.11 -60.42
CA GLY A 925 -17.49 -9.69 -60.80
C GLY A 925 -16.39 -9.33 -61.81
N LYS A 926 -16.35 -8.05 -62.21
CA LYS A 926 -15.39 -7.52 -63.19
C LYS A 926 -14.00 -7.32 -62.57
N LEU A 927 -12.95 -7.64 -63.34
CA LEU A 927 -11.63 -7.03 -63.14
C LEU A 927 -11.52 -5.88 -64.14
N GLU A 928 -11.43 -4.66 -63.64
CA GLU A 928 -11.52 -3.44 -64.43
C GLU A 928 -10.20 -2.66 -64.35
N LEU A 929 -9.83 -2.05 -65.48
CA LEU A 929 -8.67 -1.18 -65.61
C LEU A 929 -9.12 -0.01 -66.48
N GLN A 930 -9.09 1.20 -65.92
CA GLN A 930 -9.61 2.40 -66.57
C GLN A 930 -8.63 3.57 -66.44
N ALA A 931 -8.47 4.29 -67.54
CA ALA A 931 -7.92 5.63 -67.56
C ALA A 931 -8.95 6.53 -68.27
N GLN A 932 -9.18 7.73 -67.74
CA GLN A 932 -10.28 8.61 -68.17
C GLN A 932 -9.80 9.75 -69.10
N ASP A 933 -8.52 10.12 -69.01
CA ASP A 933 -7.90 11.21 -69.79
C ASP A 933 -6.69 10.71 -70.62
N ASP A 934 -5.84 9.87 -70.02
CA ASP A 934 -4.62 9.31 -70.63
C ASP A 934 -4.76 7.81 -71.00
N ALA A 935 -3.71 7.22 -71.58
CA ALA A 935 -3.70 5.86 -72.12
C ALA A 935 -3.53 4.73 -71.07
N ILE A 936 -4.05 3.55 -71.40
CA ILE A 936 -3.75 2.29 -70.68
C ILE A 936 -2.62 1.57 -71.41
N GLU A 937 -1.37 1.73 -70.94
CA GLU A 937 -0.22 1.02 -71.50
C GLU A 937 -0.04 -0.38 -70.91
N ALA A 938 -0.33 -1.41 -71.72
CA ALA A 938 0.06 -2.79 -71.44
C ALA A 938 1.31 -3.17 -72.27
N ILE A 939 2.48 -3.31 -71.62
CA ILE A 939 3.76 -3.59 -72.28
C ILE A 939 4.39 -4.88 -71.74
N ALA A 940 4.70 -5.84 -72.61
CA ALA A 940 5.37 -7.09 -72.22
C ALA A 940 6.43 -7.53 -73.25
N LYS A 941 7.67 -7.77 -72.77
CA LYS A 941 8.81 -8.22 -73.61
C LYS A 941 8.64 -9.61 -74.26
N LYS A 942 7.63 -10.39 -73.88
CA LYS A 942 7.37 -11.73 -74.43
C LYS A 942 6.04 -11.78 -75.20
N VAL A 943 4.92 -11.76 -74.49
CA VAL A 943 3.58 -11.88 -75.06
C VAL A 943 2.57 -11.24 -74.12
N ILE A 944 1.61 -10.53 -74.69
CA ILE A 944 0.37 -10.13 -74.02
C ILE A 944 -0.69 -11.14 -74.45
N LYS A 945 -1.40 -11.75 -73.49
CA LYS A 945 -2.46 -12.72 -73.78
C LYS A 945 -3.79 -12.16 -73.28
N LEU A 946 -4.63 -11.72 -74.20
CA LEU A 946 -6.06 -11.55 -73.98
C LEU A 946 -6.74 -12.85 -74.41
N ILE A 947 -7.50 -13.46 -73.52
CA ILE A 947 -8.21 -14.73 -73.75
C ILE A 947 -9.57 -14.61 -73.07
N SER A 948 -10.64 -14.67 -73.85
CA SER A 948 -11.96 -15.06 -73.36
C SER A 948 -12.12 -16.57 -73.57
N THR A 949 -12.70 -17.26 -72.60
CA THR A 949 -12.83 -18.73 -72.62
C THR A 949 -14.21 -19.23 -73.05
N GLU A 950 -15.23 -18.37 -72.99
CA GLU A 950 -16.64 -18.73 -73.20
C GLU A 950 -17.36 -17.80 -74.19
N ASP A 951 -16.84 -16.59 -74.44
CA ASP A 951 -17.45 -15.55 -75.28
C ASP A 951 -16.36 -14.81 -76.09
N LYS A 952 -16.69 -13.66 -76.69
CA LYS A 952 -15.81 -12.81 -77.50
C LYS A 952 -14.70 -12.10 -76.70
N ILE A 953 -13.71 -11.60 -77.44
CA ILE A 953 -12.86 -10.47 -77.03
C ILE A 953 -13.30 -9.28 -77.89
N GLU A 954 -13.63 -8.17 -77.27
CA GLU A 954 -14.10 -6.97 -77.96
C GLU A 954 -13.05 -5.86 -77.91
N LEU A 955 -12.75 -5.27 -79.06
CA LEU A 955 -11.88 -4.11 -79.21
C LEU A 955 -12.66 -3.07 -80.01
N THR A 956 -12.88 -1.90 -79.42
CA THR A 956 -13.70 -0.82 -79.98
C THR A 956 -12.93 0.48 -79.91
N SER A 957 -12.94 1.25 -81.00
CA SER A 957 -12.33 2.58 -81.07
C SER A 957 -13.18 3.48 -81.96
N PRO A 958 -13.52 4.72 -81.53
CA PRO A 958 -14.31 5.65 -82.34
C PRO A 958 -13.51 6.28 -83.50
N LYS A 959 -12.19 6.04 -83.58
CA LYS A 959 -11.32 6.57 -84.63
C LYS A 959 -10.70 5.45 -85.45
N GLU A 960 -9.85 4.63 -84.83
CA GLU A 960 -9.18 3.52 -85.49
C GLU A 960 -8.67 2.44 -84.51
N ILE A 961 -8.61 1.20 -84.99
CA ILE A 961 -7.93 0.07 -84.35
C ILE A 961 -6.75 -0.31 -85.23
N VAL A 962 -5.55 -0.44 -84.66
CA VAL A 962 -4.31 -0.72 -85.41
C VAL A 962 -3.56 -1.87 -84.75
N LEU A 963 -3.56 -3.03 -85.40
CA LEU A 963 -2.80 -4.21 -84.98
C LEU A 963 -1.54 -4.33 -85.85
N THR A 964 -0.36 -4.09 -85.28
CA THR A 964 0.92 -4.12 -86.02
C THR A 964 1.82 -5.25 -85.51
N ALA A 965 2.33 -6.08 -86.41
CA ALA A 965 3.23 -7.19 -86.11
C ALA A 965 4.26 -7.38 -87.23
N GLY A 966 5.56 -7.27 -86.92
CA GLY A 966 6.66 -7.63 -87.83
C GLY A 966 6.68 -6.88 -89.17
N GLY A 967 6.24 -5.62 -89.22
CA GLY A 967 6.12 -4.85 -90.47
C GLY A 967 4.85 -5.14 -91.28
N SER A 968 3.93 -5.95 -90.74
CA SER A 968 2.56 -6.09 -91.21
C SER A 968 1.61 -5.33 -90.28
N GLN A 969 0.53 -4.77 -90.81
CA GLN A 969 -0.46 -4.00 -90.09
C GLN A 969 -1.88 -4.32 -90.59
N LEU A 970 -2.80 -4.52 -89.65
CA LEU A 970 -4.24 -4.49 -89.90
C LEU A 970 -4.80 -3.21 -89.24
N LYS A 971 -5.32 -2.30 -90.06
CA LYS A 971 -5.92 -1.03 -89.63
C LYS A 971 -7.41 -1.02 -89.97
N ILE A 972 -8.24 -0.73 -88.98
CA ILE A 972 -9.71 -0.70 -89.09
C ILE A 972 -10.16 0.70 -88.70
N ASN A 973 -10.88 1.40 -89.57
CA ASN A 973 -11.47 2.72 -89.29
C ASN A 973 -12.71 2.99 -90.15
N ALA A 974 -13.27 4.19 -90.06
CA ALA A 974 -14.47 4.60 -90.81
C ALA A 974 -14.37 4.47 -92.35
N ASN A 975 -13.15 4.39 -92.91
CA ASN A 975 -12.93 4.23 -94.35
C ASN A 975 -12.82 2.74 -94.77
N GLY A 976 -12.81 1.80 -93.83
CA GLY A 976 -12.77 0.36 -94.09
C GLY A 976 -11.70 -0.42 -93.31
N VAL A 977 -11.38 -1.61 -93.83
CA VAL A 977 -10.39 -2.54 -93.27
C VAL A 977 -9.18 -2.63 -94.21
N PHE A 978 -8.04 -2.14 -93.75
CA PHE A 978 -6.81 -2.02 -94.53
C PHE A 978 -5.76 -3.00 -94.00
N SER A 979 -5.37 -3.96 -94.84
CA SER A 979 -4.23 -4.85 -94.59
C SER A 979 -3.01 -4.36 -95.35
N THR A 980 -1.95 -4.00 -94.65
CA THR A 980 -0.68 -3.52 -95.22
C THR A 980 0.45 -4.45 -94.76
N THR A 981 1.29 -4.92 -95.67
CA THR A 981 2.46 -5.75 -95.31
C THR A 981 3.57 -5.61 -96.34
N GLY A 982 4.81 -5.60 -95.87
CA GLY A 982 6.00 -5.75 -96.72
C GLY A 982 6.35 -7.21 -97.05
N GLY A 983 5.56 -8.18 -96.55
CA GLY A 983 5.76 -9.61 -96.76
C GLY A 983 4.62 -10.25 -97.57
N LYS A 984 4.56 -11.59 -97.56
CA LYS A 984 3.52 -12.35 -98.25
C LYS A 984 2.18 -12.23 -97.51
N PHE A 985 1.22 -11.49 -98.07
CA PHE A 985 -0.18 -11.60 -97.68
C PHE A 985 -0.74 -12.95 -98.18
N GLU A 986 -1.03 -13.87 -97.27
CA GLU A 986 -1.57 -15.19 -97.58
C GLU A 986 -2.87 -15.44 -96.82
N SER A 987 -4.00 -15.37 -97.52
CA SER A 987 -5.31 -15.75 -96.99
C SER A 987 -5.65 -17.18 -97.41
N LYS A 988 -6.18 -17.99 -96.49
CA LYS A 988 -6.46 -19.42 -96.68
C LYS A 988 -7.81 -19.81 -96.07
N ALA A 989 -8.75 -20.21 -96.91
CA ALA A 989 -10.06 -20.75 -96.56
C ALA A 989 -10.50 -21.78 -97.61
N GLY A 990 -11.51 -22.62 -97.28
CA GLY A 990 -12.10 -23.56 -98.24
C GLY A 990 -12.81 -22.89 -99.42
N GLN A 991 -13.22 -21.63 -99.26
CA GLN A 991 -13.72 -20.75 -100.31
C GLN A 991 -13.41 -19.30 -99.94
N HIS A 992 -12.98 -18.48 -100.90
CA HIS A 992 -12.83 -17.04 -100.73
C HIS A 992 -13.88 -16.31 -101.59
N LEU A 993 -14.98 -15.90 -100.97
CA LEU A 993 -16.07 -15.19 -101.65
C LEU A 993 -15.91 -13.68 -101.50
N PHE A 994 -15.07 -13.07 -102.36
CA PHE A 994 -14.99 -11.62 -102.49
C PHE A 994 -16.12 -11.13 -103.41
N THR A 995 -17.30 -10.85 -102.83
CA THR A 995 -18.40 -10.20 -103.54
C THR A 995 -18.06 -8.74 -103.84
N SER A 996 -18.55 -8.23 -104.98
CA SER A 996 -18.73 -6.79 -105.18
C SER A 996 -19.63 -6.25 -104.07
N GLY A 997 -19.30 -5.06 -103.55
CA GLY A 997 -19.92 -4.51 -102.33
C GLY A 997 -21.44 -4.65 -102.29
N ALA A 998 -21.92 -5.42 -101.32
CA ALA A 998 -23.35 -5.59 -101.09
C ALA A 998 -23.96 -4.26 -100.62
N LYS A 999 -25.03 -3.80 -101.29
CA LYS A 999 -25.93 -2.82 -100.69
C LYS A 999 -26.62 -3.48 -99.49
N VAL A 1000 -26.11 -3.23 -98.29
CA VAL A 1000 -26.93 -3.29 -97.09
C VAL A 1000 -28.04 -2.27 -97.29
N SER A 1001 -29.30 -2.71 -97.24
CA SER A 1001 -30.46 -1.83 -97.41
C SER A 1001 -30.72 -1.04 -96.13
N TYR A 1002 -29.87 -0.07 -95.87
CA TYR A 1002 -30.10 1.01 -94.91
C TYR A 1002 -30.76 2.19 -95.65
N GLU A 1003 -31.71 2.87 -95.00
CA GLU A 1003 -32.39 4.02 -95.60
C GLU A 1003 -31.45 5.24 -95.66
N VAL A 1004 -31.26 5.79 -96.85
CA VAL A 1004 -30.37 6.94 -97.07
C VAL A 1004 -31.13 8.06 -97.79
N PRO A 1005 -31.20 9.29 -97.23
CA PRO A 1005 -31.76 10.45 -97.93
C PRO A 1005 -30.88 10.87 -99.12
N GLN A 1006 -31.50 11.38 -100.19
CA GLN A 1006 -30.90 11.59 -101.52
C GLN A 1006 -29.82 12.71 -101.61
N LEU A 1007 -29.00 12.66 -102.67
CA LEU A 1007 -28.66 13.74 -103.64
C LEU A 1007 -27.76 13.18 -104.82
N PRO A 1008 -27.34 13.93 -105.88
CA PRO A 1008 -27.32 13.43 -107.28
C PRO A 1008 -25.95 13.13 -107.98
N SER A 1009 -25.97 12.87 -109.32
CA SER A 1009 -24.86 12.32 -110.16
C SER A 1009 -24.73 12.91 -111.61
N THR A 1010 -23.67 12.55 -112.36
CA THR A 1010 -23.38 12.94 -113.80
C THR A 1010 -22.56 11.86 -114.59
N MET A 1011 -22.38 11.99 -115.92
CA MET A 1011 -21.79 10.98 -116.87
C MET A 1011 -20.97 11.57 -118.07
N MET A 1012 -20.42 10.73 -118.99
CA MET A 1012 -19.33 11.02 -119.98
C MET A 1012 -19.56 10.39 -121.40
N TYR A 1013 -18.79 10.72 -122.47
CA TYR A 1013 -19.13 10.44 -123.90
C TYR A 1013 -18.01 9.76 -124.79
N SER A 1014 -18.38 9.03 -125.88
CA SER A 1014 -17.42 8.51 -126.92
C SER A 1014 -18.08 8.02 -128.24
N ASN A 1015 -17.31 7.90 -129.35
CA ASN A 1015 -17.75 7.36 -130.67
C ASN A 1015 -16.61 6.71 -131.51
N LYS A 1016 -16.89 6.07 -132.67
CA LYS A 1016 -15.92 5.57 -133.68
C LYS A 1016 -16.49 5.80 -135.09
N LEU A 1017 -15.64 6.14 -136.07
CA LEU A 1017 -16.03 6.35 -137.48
C LEU A 1017 -15.55 5.22 -138.41
N ASP A 1018 -16.33 4.95 -139.46
CA ASP A 1018 -16.07 4.02 -140.57
C ASP A 1018 -16.09 4.81 -141.89
N VAL A 1019 -15.11 4.60 -142.76
CA VAL A 1019 -14.99 5.30 -144.06
C VAL A 1019 -14.71 4.35 -145.23
N TYR A 1020 -14.92 3.03 -145.07
CA TYR A 1020 -14.61 2.03 -146.09
C TYR A 1020 -15.18 2.37 -147.47
N ASP A 1021 -16.48 2.67 -147.55
CA ASP A 1021 -17.19 2.93 -148.82
C ASP A 1021 -16.69 4.17 -149.58
N LEU A 1022 -15.93 5.06 -148.93
CA LEU A 1022 -15.34 6.25 -149.57
C LEU A 1022 -13.98 5.98 -150.20
N PHE A 1023 -13.27 4.93 -149.77
CA PHE A 1023 -11.87 4.67 -150.13
C PHE A 1023 -11.57 3.20 -150.51
N TRP A 1024 -12.59 2.37 -150.73
CA TRP A 1024 -12.46 0.92 -150.93
C TRP A 1024 -11.55 0.48 -152.09
N ASP A 1025 -11.33 1.35 -153.09
CA ASP A 1025 -10.46 1.10 -154.27
C ASP A 1025 -8.99 1.53 -154.03
N PHE A 1026 -8.67 2.00 -152.82
CA PHE A 1026 -7.30 2.27 -152.35
C PHE A 1026 -6.81 1.19 -151.39
N ASP A 1027 -5.49 1.03 -151.29
CA ASP A 1027 -4.83 0.25 -150.23
C ASP A 1027 -5.06 0.94 -148.86
N LEU A 1028 -6.13 0.54 -148.17
CA LEU A 1028 -6.56 1.10 -146.89
C LEU A 1028 -5.45 1.08 -145.82
N SER A 1029 -4.49 0.16 -145.91
CA SER A 1029 -3.35 0.08 -144.98
C SER A 1029 -2.38 1.28 -145.09
N ARG A 1030 -2.47 2.04 -146.19
CA ARG A 1030 -1.69 3.26 -146.45
C ARG A 1030 -2.45 4.55 -146.13
N LEU A 1031 -3.72 4.47 -145.72
CA LEU A 1031 -4.51 5.64 -145.36
C LEU A 1031 -4.36 5.95 -143.86
N SER A 1032 -4.04 7.23 -143.60
CA SER A 1032 -3.90 7.78 -142.26
C SER A 1032 -4.98 8.83 -142.02
N TYR A 1033 -5.44 8.94 -140.77
CA TYR A 1033 -6.47 9.88 -140.36
C TYR A 1033 -6.02 10.81 -139.24
N VAL A 1034 -6.58 12.03 -139.29
CA VAL A 1034 -6.37 13.11 -138.32
C VAL A 1034 -7.74 13.59 -137.84
N ALA A 1035 -8.03 13.38 -136.56
CA ALA A 1035 -9.22 13.91 -135.90
C ALA A 1035 -8.86 15.14 -135.05
N LYS A 1036 -9.42 16.32 -135.37
CA LYS A 1036 -9.19 17.58 -134.65
C LYS A 1036 -10.42 17.96 -133.81
N PHE A 1037 -10.20 18.30 -132.55
CA PHE A 1037 -11.20 18.84 -131.63
C PHE A 1037 -11.08 20.38 -131.53
N LYS A 1038 -12.15 21.08 -131.15
CA LYS A 1038 -12.16 22.55 -131.05
C LYS A 1038 -11.23 23.11 -129.97
N ASN A 1039 -10.90 22.32 -128.95
CA ASN A 1039 -9.89 22.65 -127.93
C ASN A 1039 -8.43 22.53 -128.40
N GLY A 1040 -8.18 22.31 -129.70
CA GLY A 1040 -6.84 22.17 -130.27
C GLY A 1040 -6.20 20.80 -130.08
N ARG A 1041 -6.87 19.87 -129.37
CA ARG A 1041 -6.42 18.48 -129.25
C ARG A 1041 -6.54 17.79 -130.61
N VAL A 1042 -5.51 17.05 -130.99
CA VAL A 1042 -5.47 16.23 -132.20
C VAL A 1042 -5.30 14.77 -131.81
N SER A 1043 -5.99 13.87 -132.49
CA SER A 1043 -5.83 12.42 -132.38
C SER A 1043 -5.60 11.83 -133.76
N THR A 1044 -4.55 11.03 -133.93
CA THR A 1044 -4.09 10.53 -135.23
C THR A 1044 -3.94 9.01 -135.23
N GLY A 1045 -4.08 8.37 -136.38
CA GLY A 1045 -3.82 6.94 -136.54
C GLY A 1045 -3.97 6.46 -137.99
N SER A 1046 -3.62 5.21 -138.26
CA SER A 1046 -4.00 4.53 -139.51
C SER A 1046 -5.45 4.05 -139.44
N LEU A 1047 -6.09 3.83 -140.58
CA LEU A 1047 -7.33 3.06 -140.64
C LEU A 1047 -7.04 1.57 -140.37
N ASP A 1048 -8.01 0.85 -139.78
CA ASP A 1048 -7.98 -0.60 -139.72
C ASP A 1048 -8.26 -1.24 -141.10
N GLU A 1049 -8.02 -2.54 -141.24
CA GLU A 1049 -8.19 -3.29 -142.51
C GLU A 1049 -9.62 -3.24 -143.09
N ASN A 1050 -10.59 -2.76 -142.30
CA ASN A 1050 -11.98 -2.53 -142.70
C ASN A 1050 -12.31 -1.03 -142.87
N GLY A 1051 -11.29 -0.17 -143.04
CA GLY A 1051 -11.49 1.25 -143.34
C GLY A 1051 -11.95 2.10 -142.15
N ARG A 1052 -11.71 1.69 -140.90
CA ARG A 1052 -12.27 2.37 -139.72
C ARG A 1052 -11.22 3.02 -138.82
N THR A 1053 -11.61 4.09 -138.14
CA THR A 1053 -10.81 4.83 -137.14
C THR A 1053 -10.69 4.08 -135.80
N ALA A 1054 -9.82 4.49 -134.88
CA ALA A 1054 -9.91 4.05 -133.48
C ALA A 1054 -11.14 4.67 -132.77
N ARG A 1055 -11.48 4.20 -131.56
CA ARG A 1055 -12.53 4.85 -130.74
C ARG A 1055 -12.01 6.18 -130.19
N ILE A 1056 -12.79 7.24 -130.40
CA ILE A 1056 -12.52 8.62 -130.00
C ILE A 1056 -13.42 8.93 -128.79
N SER A 1057 -12.87 9.46 -127.70
CA SER A 1057 -13.59 9.75 -126.46
C SER A 1057 -13.37 11.18 -125.96
N SER A 1058 -14.35 11.72 -125.26
CA SER A 1058 -14.30 13.08 -124.69
C SER A 1058 -15.13 13.17 -123.40
N ASP A 1059 -14.73 14.06 -122.50
CA ASP A 1059 -15.51 14.45 -121.33
C ASP A 1059 -16.71 15.33 -121.69
N SER A 1060 -16.71 15.93 -122.88
CA SER A 1060 -17.76 16.80 -123.40
C SER A 1060 -18.33 16.29 -124.73
N SER A 1061 -19.59 16.63 -125.02
CA SER A 1061 -20.28 16.26 -126.27
C SER A 1061 -20.01 17.29 -127.39
N GLU A 1062 -18.74 17.52 -127.73
CA GLU A 1062 -18.33 18.37 -128.86
C GLU A 1062 -18.10 17.59 -130.17
N PRO A 1063 -18.32 18.20 -131.36
CA PRO A 1063 -17.93 17.61 -132.64
C PRO A 1063 -16.41 17.57 -132.84
N ALA A 1064 -15.92 16.57 -133.56
CA ALA A 1064 -14.54 16.49 -134.04
C ALA A 1064 -14.53 16.34 -135.57
N GLU A 1065 -13.63 17.06 -136.25
CA GLU A 1065 -13.45 17.00 -137.70
C GLU A 1065 -12.38 15.96 -138.05
N VAL A 1066 -12.68 15.05 -138.98
CA VAL A 1066 -11.81 13.92 -139.33
C VAL A 1066 -11.41 13.99 -140.80
N PHE A 1067 -10.10 14.06 -141.04
CA PHE A 1067 -9.47 14.10 -142.37
C PHE A 1067 -8.73 12.78 -142.61
N VAL A 1068 -8.65 12.33 -143.88
CA VAL A 1068 -8.04 11.05 -144.28
C VAL A 1068 -7.25 11.26 -145.58
N ASP A 1069 -5.98 10.85 -145.63
CA ASP A 1069 -5.16 10.84 -146.85
C ASP A 1069 -4.00 9.82 -146.75
N THR A 1070 -3.37 9.58 -147.90
CA THR A 1070 -2.21 8.72 -148.19
C THR A 1070 -0.86 9.36 -147.90
N ASN A 1071 -0.77 10.69 -147.86
CA ASN A 1071 0.48 11.43 -147.71
C ASN A 1071 0.75 11.80 -146.25
N THR A 1072 2.01 11.75 -145.80
CA THR A 1072 2.34 11.85 -144.36
C THR A 1072 2.82 13.23 -143.90
N ASP A 1073 3.27 14.08 -144.81
CA ASP A 1073 3.70 15.46 -144.51
C ASP A 1073 2.53 16.45 -144.52
N TRP A 1074 1.70 16.42 -143.47
CA TRP A 1074 0.57 17.34 -143.26
C TRP A 1074 1.04 18.73 -142.79
N VAL A 1075 1.72 19.48 -143.66
CA VAL A 1075 2.21 20.83 -143.36
C VAL A 1075 1.05 21.82 -143.28
N VAL A 1076 0.87 22.45 -142.11
CA VAL A 1076 0.07 23.67 -141.93
C VAL A 1076 1.00 24.74 -141.39
N GLU A 1077 1.42 25.62 -142.28
CA GLU A 1077 2.22 26.80 -141.99
C GLU A 1077 1.31 27.90 -141.41
N ILE A 1078 1.75 28.55 -140.33
CA ILE A 1078 1.12 29.75 -139.77
C ILE A 1078 2.27 30.73 -139.51
N GLU A 1079 2.19 31.91 -140.12
CA GLU A 1079 3.28 32.89 -140.20
C GLU A 1079 3.59 33.60 -138.87
N GLU A 1080 4.65 34.41 -138.94
CA GLU A 1080 5.29 35.23 -137.91
C GLU A 1080 4.31 36.12 -137.09
N GLU A 1081 4.65 36.58 -135.89
CA GLU A 1081 5.44 37.80 -135.75
C GLU A 1081 6.30 37.91 -134.46
N VAL A 1082 7.49 38.51 -134.63
CA VAL A 1082 8.10 39.58 -133.79
C VAL A 1082 8.08 39.37 -132.26
N SER A 1083 9.14 38.93 -131.55
CA SER A 1083 10.60 39.23 -131.53
C SER A 1083 11.04 40.39 -130.62
N GLN A 1084 11.89 40.09 -129.63
CA GLN A 1084 12.88 40.96 -128.94
C GLN A 1084 13.75 40.09 -127.99
N VAL A 1085 15.00 40.40 -127.61
CA VAL A 1085 16.18 40.90 -128.37
C VAL A 1085 17.44 40.74 -127.48
N GLU A 1086 18.57 40.28 -128.05
CA GLU A 1086 20.00 40.48 -127.67
C GLU A 1086 20.50 40.32 -126.19
N SER A 1087 21.74 39.90 -125.88
CA SER A 1087 22.81 39.22 -126.66
C SER A 1087 23.90 38.57 -125.76
N GLN A 1088 24.49 37.47 -126.26
CA GLN A 1088 25.89 36.99 -126.12
C GLN A 1088 26.55 36.57 -124.77
N ASN A 1089 27.04 35.31 -124.81
CA ASN A 1089 28.34 34.78 -124.30
C ASN A 1089 28.56 34.60 -122.77
N GLN A 1090 29.15 33.50 -122.27
CA GLN A 1090 29.61 32.24 -122.92
C GLN A 1090 29.86 31.17 -121.81
N ASP A 1091 29.51 29.89 -121.91
CA ASP A 1091 28.40 29.24 -122.64
C ASP A 1091 27.59 28.41 -121.61
N ILE A 1092 26.28 28.28 -121.83
CA ILE A 1092 25.30 28.72 -120.81
C ILE A 1092 24.14 27.73 -120.58
N LYS A 1093 23.73 27.61 -119.30
CA LYS A 1093 22.46 27.07 -118.73
C LYS A 1093 21.98 25.69 -119.21
#